data_AF-A0A921PZS4-F1
#
_entry.id   AF-A0A921PZS4-F1
#
_cell.length_a   1.000
_cell.length_b   1.000
_cell.length_c   1.000
_cell.angle_alpha   90.00
_cell.angle_beta   90.00
_cell.angle_gamma   90.00
#
_symmetry.space_group_name_H-M   'P 1'
#
loop_
_entity.id
_entity.type
_entity.pdbx_description
1 polymer ?
#
loop_
_entity_poly.entity_id
_entity_poly.type
_entity_poly.pdbx_seq_one_letter_code
_entity_poly.pdbx_strand_id
1 'polypeptide(L)'
;MLIIAWNDYSLTEILRKDLLYSLSSVFVTAAFLQFLQSILDLILNFPGSHRCKFVDIMRSILKMIVSAVWAVVLPFFYISTASKVNLLPLKDLNKYLRYVKGVPPLYILAVAVYLIPNILSAALFLFPMFRRWIENSDWHIVRLLLWWSQKRIYVGRGMHESQVSLFKYTFFWILLLCSKFSFSYFVQIQPLIKPTKDVMGVHNIKYEWHEFFPNASYNIGAIMSLWAPVLLVYLMDTQIWYAIFSTIFGGMTGALGRLGEIRTLGMLRSRFHSLPGAFNTYLVPSDKSRNRRFSLSKRFAEVSPNKRTEAAKFAQLWNEVICSFREEDLISDREMDLLVVPYSSDPSLKLMQWPLFLLASKIPIALDMAAQFRPRDSDLWKRICADEYMKCAVLECYESFKLVLNLVVVGENEKRIIGIIIKEIEANIGKNTFLANFRMSALPVLCKKFVELVSTLKERDASKFDNVVLLLQDMLEVITRDMMVNEIRELAEFGHGNKDSSVPRRQLFAGSGTKPAIVFPPPVSAQWEEQIKRLYLLLTVKESAMDVPTNLEARRRIAFFTNSLFMDMPRAPRVRKMLSFSVMTPYYSEETVYSKSDLDLENEDGVSIIFYLQKIYPDEWNNFMERINCKRESEVWGNEENVLQLRHWASLRGQTLCRTVRGMMYYRRALKLQAFLDMASECEILEGYKAVADPAEEEKKSQRSLSSQLEAVADMKFTYVATCQIYGNQKQSGDRRATDILNLMVNYPGLRVAYIDEVEEREGDKVQKVFYSVLVKALDNHDQEIYRIKLPGPAKLGEGKPENQNHAIIFTRGEALQTIDMNQDNYLEEALKMRNLLEEFNENHGVRQPTILGVREHIFTGGVSSLAWFMSNQETSFVTIGQRVLANPLKVRFHYGHPDVFDRIFHITRGGISKASCGINLSEDIFAGFNSTLRRGNVTHHEYIQVGKGRDVGLNQISLFEAKVACGNGEQILSRDIYRLGHRFDFFRMLSCYFTTVGFYISSMMVVIIVYVFLYGRLYLALSGLEFAIMKQARMRGNRALQAAMGSQSIVQLGLLMALPMFMEIGLERGFRSALGDFIIMQLQLCSVFFTFSLGTKSHYFGRTILHGGAKYRATGRGFVVRHVRFAENYRMYSRSHFVKALELMLLLVVYELYGDVATDSTAYILLTSSMWFLVITWLFAPFLFNPSGFEWQK
;
A
#
# COMPACT_ATOMS: atom_id res chain seq x y z
N MET A 1 23.68 29.85 -15.98
CA MET A 1 22.32 30.45 -16.03
C MET A 1 22.39 31.96 -15.85
N LEU A 2 22.73 32.47 -14.66
CA LEU A 2 22.82 33.93 -14.41
C LEU A 2 23.68 34.68 -15.43
N ILE A 3 24.89 34.19 -15.73
CA ILE A 3 25.80 34.79 -16.72
C ILE A 3 25.17 34.89 -18.13
N ILE A 4 24.37 33.88 -18.52
CA ILE A 4 23.72 33.86 -19.84
C ILE A 4 22.56 34.86 -19.86
N ALA A 5 21.72 34.82 -18.82
CA ALA A 5 20.55 35.70 -18.72
C ALA A 5 20.95 37.18 -18.54
N TRP A 6 22.07 37.47 -17.87
CA TRP A 6 22.54 38.83 -17.64
C TRP A 6 22.97 39.56 -18.92
N ASN A 7 23.47 38.82 -19.90
CA ASN A 7 24.02 39.40 -21.13
C ASN A 7 23.05 39.34 -22.32
N ASP A 8 21.78 38.96 -22.11
CA ASP A 8 20.70 38.91 -23.11
C ASP A 8 21.01 38.10 -24.39
N TYR A 9 21.97 37.17 -24.32
CA TYR A 9 22.35 36.32 -25.46
C TYR A 9 21.38 35.15 -25.68
N SER A 10 21.14 34.79 -26.94
CA SER A 10 20.41 33.57 -27.31
C SER A 10 21.20 32.31 -26.97
N LEU A 11 20.53 31.19 -26.65
CA LEU A 11 21.18 29.88 -26.42
C LEU A 11 21.97 29.39 -27.65
N THR A 12 21.65 29.89 -28.84
CA THR A 12 22.38 29.64 -30.10
C THR A 12 23.73 30.38 -30.18
N GLU A 13 23.95 31.38 -29.34
CA GLU A 13 25.17 32.22 -29.33
C GLU A 13 26.19 31.82 -28.24
N ILE A 14 26.01 30.67 -27.57
CA ILE A 14 26.90 30.18 -26.49
C ILE A 14 28.38 30.13 -26.91
N LEU A 15 28.66 29.91 -28.20
CA LEU A 15 30.02 29.81 -28.75
C LEU A 15 30.68 31.16 -29.07
N ARG A 16 30.02 32.29 -28.78
CA ARG A 16 30.56 33.64 -29.03
C ARG A 16 31.69 33.94 -28.02
N LYS A 17 32.80 34.53 -28.51
CA LYS A 17 34.06 34.70 -27.75
C LYS A 17 33.86 35.35 -26.37
N ASP A 18 33.13 36.46 -26.32
CA ASP A 18 32.95 37.26 -25.09
C ASP A 18 32.10 36.54 -24.04
N LEU A 19 31.11 35.78 -24.50
CA LEU A 19 30.27 34.94 -23.65
C LEU A 19 31.04 33.71 -23.15
N LEU A 20 31.84 33.06 -24.01
CA LEU A 20 32.63 31.88 -23.65
C LEU A 20 33.70 32.23 -22.60
N TYR A 21 34.33 33.42 -22.74
CA TYR A 21 35.20 33.98 -21.71
C TYR A 21 34.46 34.18 -20.38
N SER A 22 33.32 34.87 -20.40
CA SER A 22 32.50 35.11 -19.20
C SER A 22 32.00 33.82 -18.56
N LEU A 23 31.56 32.84 -19.34
CA LEU A 23 31.13 31.52 -18.87
C LEU A 23 32.25 30.73 -18.21
N SER A 24 33.47 30.87 -18.72
CA SER A 24 34.63 30.17 -18.18
C SER A 24 34.97 30.60 -16.75
N SER A 25 34.49 31.77 -16.28
CA SER A 25 34.61 32.20 -14.87
C SER A 25 33.93 31.26 -13.87
N VAL A 26 32.99 30.40 -14.30
CA VAL A 26 32.31 29.43 -13.43
C VAL A 26 33.30 28.49 -12.74
N PHE A 27 34.44 28.17 -13.37
CA PHE A 27 35.47 27.33 -12.74
C PHE A 27 36.18 28.06 -11.59
N VAL A 28 36.34 29.39 -11.67
CA VAL A 28 36.85 30.21 -10.56
C VAL A 28 35.86 30.15 -9.40
N THR A 29 34.57 30.38 -9.67
CA THR A 29 33.51 30.26 -8.65
C THR A 29 33.47 28.86 -8.03
N ALA A 30 33.58 27.81 -8.86
CA ALA A 30 33.59 26.43 -8.38
C ALA A 30 34.78 26.15 -7.44
N ALA A 31 35.97 26.69 -7.73
CA ALA A 31 37.13 26.53 -6.86
C ALA A 31 36.98 27.26 -5.52
N PHE A 32 36.41 28.47 -5.53
CA PHE A 32 36.06 29.18 -4.28
C PHE A 32 35.03 28.40 -3.46
N LEU A 33 33.98 27.87 -4.10
CA LEU A 33 32.98 27.04 -3.42
C LEU A 33 33.60 25.75 -2.87
N GLN A 34 34.54 25.12 -3.58
CA GLN A 34 35.24 23.93 -3.10
C GLN A 34 36.16 24.25 -1.91
N PHE A 35 36.77 25.42 -1.89
CA PHE A 35 37.55 25.90 -0.76
C PHE A 35 36.66 26.18 0.46
N LEU A 36 35.55 26.88 0.26
CA LEU A 36 34.55 27.12 1.30
C LEU A 36 34.01 25.79 1.85
N GLN A 37 33.67 24.84 0.98
CA GLN A 37 33.26 23.50 1.38
C GLN A 37 34.34 22.82 2.24
N SER A 38 35.61 22.91 1.86
CA SER A 38 36.71 22.29 2.62
C SER A 38 36.87 22.90 4.01
N ILE A 39 36.66 24.21 4.15
CA ILE A 39 36.64 24.92 5.44
C ILE A 39 35.45 24.44 6.28
N LEU A 40 34.26 24.42 5.69
CA LEU A 40 33.05 23.97 6.37
C LEU A 40 33.16 22.51 6.82
N ASP A 41 33.70 21.63 5.98
CA ASP A 41 33.95 20.24 6.33
C ASP A 41 34.91 20.13 7.52
N LEU A 42 35.92 20.99 7.62
CA LEU A 42 36.83 21.03 8.77
C LEU A 42 36.12 21.51 10.04
N ILE A 43 35.36 22.62 9.95
CA ILE A 43 34.64 23.22 11.09
C ILE A 43 33.56 22.26 11.62
N LEU A 44 32.73 21.73 10.73
CA LEU A 44 31.60 20.86 11.10
C LEU A 44 32.07 19.51 11.65
N ASN A 45 33.21 18.98 11.18
CA ASN A 45 33.79 17.75 11.70
C ASN A 45 34.76 17.97 12.88
N PHE A 46 34.98 19.23 13.31
CA PHE A 46 35.96 19.57 14.34
C PHE A 46 35.76 18.80 15.67
N PRO A 47 34.54 18.64 16.20
CA PRO A 47 34.31 17.86 17.43
C PRO A 47 34.68 16.37 17.29
N GLY A 48 34.60 15.83 16.06
CA GLY A 48 34.98 14.45 15.74
C GLY A 48 36.49 14.25 15.56
N SER A 49 37.27 15.32 15.39
CA SER A 49 38.73 15.27 15.16
C SER A 49 39.48 14.61 16.31
N HIS A 50 39.04 14.84 17.56
CA HIS A 50 39.66 14.27 18.76
C HIS A 50 39.61 12.73 18.80
N ARG A 51 38.69 12.11 18.04
CA ARG A 51 38.55 10.64 17.96
C ARG A 51 38.94 10.07 16.58
N CYS A 52 39.36 10.93 15.64
CA CYS A 52 39.74 10.50 14.30
C CYS A 52 41.21 10.09 14.22
N LYS A 53 41.54 9.19 13.30
CA LYS A 53 42.94 8.83 13.03
C LYS A 53 43.67 10.04 12.44
N PHE A 54 44.95 10.24 12.79
CA PHE A 54 45.79 11.30 12.24
C PHE A 54 45.72 11.40 10.70
N VAL A 55 45.70 10.25 10.03
CA VAL A 55 45.58 10.11 8.58
C VAL A 55 44.30 10.73 8.00
N ASP A 56 43.19 10.72 8.73
CA ASP A 56 41.94 11.35 8.30
C ASP A 56 42.00 12.88 8.43
N ILE A 57 42.59 13.38 9.51
CA ILE A 57 42.79 14.82 9.76
C ILE A 57 43.74 15.40 8.71
N MET A 58 44.86 14.72 8.48
CA MET A 58 45.85 15.08 7.46
C MET A 58 45.21 15.21 6.08
N ARG A 59 44.31 14.30 5.71
CA ARG A 59 43.57 14.37 4.44
C ARG A 59 42.69 15.62 4.35
N SER A 60 41.96 15.97 5.41
CA SER A 60 41.10 17.17 5.41
C SER A 60 41.92 18.44 5.25
N ILE A 61 43.07 18.54 5.94
CA ILE A 61 44.00 19.66 5.82
C ILE A 61 44.57 19.73 4.39
N LEU A 62 45.03 18.60 3.83
CA LEU A 62 45.55 18.54 2.46
C LEU A 62 44.49 18.96 1.42
N LYS A 63 43.23 18.53 1.59
CA LYS A 63 42.12 18.96 0.72
C LYS A 63 41.89 20.46 0.78
N MET A 64 41.97 21.06 1.97
CA MET A 64 41.87 22.51 2.16
C MET A 64 43.04 23.26 1.51
N ILE A 65 44.27 22.76 1.64
CA ILE A 65 45.44 23.36 0.97
C ILE A 65 45.29 23.29 -0.55
N VAL A 66 44.93 22.12 -1.09
CA VAL A 66 44.74 21.95 -2.54
C VAL A 66 43.60 22.82 -3.07
N SER A 67 42.47 22.92 -2.35
CA SER A 67 41.37 23.80 -2.77
C SER A 67 41.73 25.29 -2.66
N ALA A 68 42.52 25.70 -1.66
CA ALA A 68 43.07 27.05 -1.57
C ALA A 68 44.00 27.38 -2.75
N VAL A 69 44.89 26.45 -3.11
CA VAL A 69 45.78 26.61 -4.28
C VAL A 69 44.95 26.86 -5.54
N TRP A 70 43.91 26.05 -5.79
CA TRP A 70 43.05 26.26 -6.96
C TRP A 70 42.22 27.55 -6.91
N ALA A 71 41.78 27.97 -5.71
CA ALA A 71 41.09 29.23 -5.50
C ALA A 71 41.97 30.46 -5.74
N VAL A 72 43.30 30.31 -5.79
CA VAL A 72 44.26 31.37 -6.17
C VAL A 72 44.69 31.22 -7.64
N VAL A 73 45.07 30.01 -8.06
CA VAL A 73 45.63 29.72 -9.39
C VAL A 73 44.64 30.02 -10.52
N LEU A 74 43.38 29.58 -10.40
CA LEU A 74 42.38 29.82 -11.44
C LEU A 74 42.06 31.30 -11.64
N PRO A 75 41.76 32.10 -10.60
CA PRO A 75 41.57 33.54 -10.78
C PRO A 75 42.84 34.26 -11.24
N PHE A 76 44.04 33.84 -10.78
CA PHE A 76 45.29 34.40 -11.27
C PHE A 76 45.42 34.26 -12.79
N PHE A 77 45.27 33.05 -13.35
CA PHE A 77 45.34 32.84 -14.80
C PHE A 77 44.16 33.44 -15.59
N TYR A 78 42.99 33.56 -14.96
CA TYR A 78 41.83 34.24 -15.54
C TYR A 78 42.08 35.75 -15.68
N ILE A 79 42.63 36.40 -14.65
CA ILE A 79 42.86 37.87 -14.60
C ILE A 79 44.16 38.29 -15.28
N SER A 80 45.26 37.53 -15.10
CA SER A 80 46.60 37.86 -15.63
C SER A 80 46.61 38.02 -17.15
N THR A 81 45.62 37.46 -17.83
CA THR A 81 45.48 37.53 -19.28
C THR A 81 44.49 38.61 -19.75
N ALA A 82 43.64 39.14 -18.87
CA ALA A 82 42.79 40.30 -19.14
C ALA A 82 43.58 41.62 -19.10
N SER A 83 44.66 41.68 -18.32
CA SER A 83 45.43 42.90 -18.08
C SER A 83 46.61 43.14 -19.04
N LYS A 84 46.82 42.33 -20.10
CA LYS A 84 48.01 42.41 -20.99
C LYS A 84 49.35 42.43 -20.21
N VAL A 85 49.41 41.84 -19.02
CA VAL A 85 50.66 41.81 -18.24
C VAL A 85 51.49 40.59 -18.65
N ASN A 86 52.57 40.83 -19.40
CA ASN A 86 53.59 39.83 -19.77
C ASN A 86 54.42 39.44 -18.54
N LEU A 87 53.97 38.47 -17.74
CA LEU A 87 54.70 38.05 -16.53
C LEU A 87 55.44 36.71 -16.64
N LEU A 88 55.31 35.94 -17.73
CA LEU A 88 55.97 34.63 -17.91
C LEU A 88 56.50 34.41 -19.34
N PRO A 89 57.77 33.99 -19.53
CA PRO A 89 58.34 33.71 -20.84
C PRO A 89 57.99 32.27 -21.29
N LEU A 90 56.72 32.02 -21.59
CA LEU A 90 56.25 30.73 -22.16
C LEU A 90 55.70 30.97 -23.58
N LYS A 91 56.57 31.46 -24.48
CA LYS A 91 56.19 31.76 -25.88
C LYS A 91 55.89 30.50 -26.72
N ASP A 92 56.44 29.34 -26.35
CA ASP A 92 56.39 28.14 -27.19
C ASP A 92 55.15 27.24 -27.00
N LEU A 93 54.45 27.34 -25.86
CA LEU A 93 53.22 26.56 -25.61
C LEU A 93 52.00 27.11 -26.38
N ASN A 94 52.06 28.37 -26.82
CA ASN A 94 50.97 29.04 -27.55
C ASN A 94 50.76 28.52 -28.99
N LYS A 95 51.71 27.75 -29.55
CA LYS A 95 51.58 27.15 -30.89
C LYS A 95 50.63 25.95 -30.92
N TYR A 96 50.53 25.16 -29.83
CA TYR A 96 49.75 23.92 -29.78
C TYR A 96 48.29 24.10 -29.29
N LEU A 97 47.99 25.16 -28.53
CA LEU A 97 46.69 25.33 -27.83
C LEU A 97 45.71 26.31 -28.52
N ARG A 98 45.93 26.66 -29.80
CA ARG A 98 45.19 27.70 -30.55
C ARG A 98 43.70 27.41 -30.86
N TYR A 99 43.11 26.36 -30.30
CA TYR A 99 41.84 25.82 -30.81
C TYR A 99 40.54 26.35 -30.19
N VAL A 100 40.57 27.15 -29.12
CA VAL A 100 39.35 27.75 -28.55
C VAL A 100 39.37 29.27 -28.71
N LYS A 101 38.64 29.78 -29.71
CA LYS A 101 38.49 31.22 -29.96
C LYS A 101 37.85 31.90 -28.73
N GLY A 102 38.63 32.64 -27.94
CA GLY A 102 38.13 33.58 -26.91
C GLY A 102 38.58 33.36 -25.47
N VAL A 103 39.18 32.22 -25.11
CA VAL A 103 39.64 31.93 -23.72
C VAL A 103 41.16 31.70 -23.69
N PRO A 104 41.90 32.22 -22.68
CA PRO A 104 43.35 32.06 -22.59
C PRO A 104 43.83 30.60 -22.55
N PRO A 105 44.87 30.23 -23.31
CA PRO A 105 45.35 28.84 -23.38
C PRO A 105 45.92 28.33 -22.05
N LEU A 106 46.60 29.18 -21.26
CA LEU A 106 47.11 28.82 -19.93
C LEU A 106 45.98 28.60 -18.92
N TYR A 107 44.90 29.39 -19.00
CA TYR A 107 43.71 29.20 -18.17
C TYR A 107 42.99 27.91 -18.54
N ILE A 108 42.82 27.60 -19.83
CA ILE A 108 42.25 26.33 -20.29
C ILE A 108 43.07 25.14 -19.79
N LEU A 109 44.41 25.23 -19.85
CA LEU A 109 45.28 24.19 -19.32
C LEU A 109 45.09 24.00 -17.80
N ALA A 110 45.04 25.09 -17.04
CA ALA A 110 44.78 25.04 -15.60
C ALA A 110 43.41 24.44 -15.28
N VAL A 111 42.36 24.82 -16.03
CA VAL A 111 41.01 24.23 -15.91
C VAL A 111 41.01 22.75 -16.28
N ALA A 112 41.72 22.34 -17.34
CA ALA A 112 41.82 20.95 -17.75
C ALA A 112 42.45 20.10 -16.63
N VAL A 113 43.56 20.57 -16.03
CA VAL A 113 44.19 19.90 -14.87
C VAL A 113 43.26 19.86 -13.66
N TYR A 114 42.57 20.97 -13.36
CA TYR A 114 41.57 21.04 -12.29
C TYR A 114 40.43 20.02 -12.46
N LEU A 115 40.03 19.74 -13.71
CA LEU A 115 38.95 18.81 -14.02
C LEU A 115 39.36 17.33 -14.10
N ILE A 116 40.67 16.99 -14.17
CA ILE A 116 41.13 15.59 -14.27
C ILE A 116 40.47 14.67 -13.23
N PRO A 117 40.42 15.02 -11.92
CA PRO A 117 39.80 14.14 -10.92
C PRO A 117 38.31 13.91 -11.16
N ASN A 118 37.59 14.94 -11.64
CA ASN A 118 36.16 14.87 -11.94
C ASN A 118 35.89 14.03 -13.18
N ILE A 119 36.72 14.17 -14.22
CA ILE A 119 36.65 13.35 -15.45
C ILE A 119 36.92 11.88 -15.12
N LEU A 120 37.93 11.59 -14.30
CA LEU A 120 38.21 10.23 -13.84
C LEU A 120 37.04 9.65 -13.05
N SER A 121 36.45 10.43 -12.14
CA SER A 121 35.26 10.01 -11.39
C SER A 121 34.06 9.75 -12.30
N ALA A 122 33.84 10.58 -13.33
CA ALA A 122 32.78 10.40 -14.31
C ALA A 122 33.00 9.13 -15.17
N ALA A 123 34.25 8.87 -15.60
CA ALA A 123 34.60 7.65 -16.31
C ALA A 123 34.35 6.40 -15.44
N LEU A 124 34.78 6.41 -14.17
CA LEU A 124 34.53 5.31 -13.22
C LEU A 124 33.05 5.14 -12.89
N PHE A 125 32.26 6.21 -12.95
CA PHE A 125 30.81 6.15 -12.80
C PHE A 125 30.14 5.40 -13.96
N LEU A 126 30.57 5.62 -15.21
CA LEU A 126 30.05 4.90 -16.38
C LEU A 126 30.37 3.40 -16.37
N PHE A 127 31.41 2.99 -15.64
CA PHE A 127 31.83 1.60 -15.51
C PHE A 127 31.80 1.09 -14.05
N PRO A 128 30.61 0.82 -13.50
CA PRO A 128 30.41 0.37 -12.12
C PRO A 128 31.11 -0.98 -11.81
N MET A 129 31.41 -1.78 -12.83
CA MET A 129 32.20 -3.03 -12.69
C MET A 129 33.62 -2.73 -12.18
N PHE A 130 34.33 -1.80 -12.83
CA PHE A 130 35.67 -1.40 -12.39
C PHE A 130 35.63 -0.71 -11.03
N ARG A 131 34.63 0.13 -10.78
CA ARG A 131 34.48 0.80 -9.48
C ARG A 131 34.27 -0.20 -8.33
N ARG A 132 33.46 -1.25 -8.54
CA ARG A 132 33.30 -2.34 -7.55
C ARG A 132 34.61 -3.07 -7.31
N TRP A 133 35.38 -3.37 -8.36
CA TRP A 133 36.67 -4.03 -8.23
C TRP A 133 37.68 -3.16 -7.46
N ILE A 134 37.79 -1.87 -7.82
CA ILE A 134 38.66 -0.90 -7.15
C ILE A 134 38.32 -0.78 -5.66
N GLU A 135 37.04 -0.64 -5.31
CA GLU A 135 36.62 -0.49 -3.91
C GLU A 135 36.80 -1.77 -3.07
N ASN A 136 36.79 -2.94 -3.72
CA ASN A 136 37.01 -4.22 -3.08
C ASN A 136 38.49 -4.61 -3.00
N SER A 137 39.35 -3.97 -3.79
CA SER A 137 40.77 -4.27 -3.83
C SER A 137 41.46 -3.77 -2.56
N ASP A 138 42.27 -4.65 -1.96
CA ASP A 138 43.14 -4.32 -0.83
C ASP A 138 44.58 -4.02 -1.28
N TRP A 139 44.83 -3.89 -2.58
CA TRP A 139 46.15 -3.58 -3.13
C TRP A 139 46.64 -2.19 -2.67
N HIS A 140 47.91 -2.10 -2.25
CA HIS A 140 48.47 -0.90 -1.62
C HIS A 140 48.39 0.36 -2.50
N ILE A 141 48.61 0.22 -3.81
CA ILE A 141 48.55 1.34 -4.76
C ILE A 141 47.12 1.88 -4.89
N VAL A 142 46.15 0.98 -5.11
CA VAL A 142 44.72 1.33 -5.17
C VAL A 142 44.25 1.95 -3.85
N ARG A 143 44.73 1.44 -2.72
CA ARG A 143 44.42 1.97 -1.39
C ARG A 143 44.93 3.40 -1.20
N LEU A 144 46.15 3.71 -1.67
CA LEU A 144 46.72 5.05 -1.61
C LEU A 144 45.92 6.04 -2.49
N LEU A 145 45.59 5.63 -3.71
CA LEU A 145 44.78 6.44 -4.64
C LEU A 145 43.37 6.70 -4.08
N LEU A 146 42.72 5.68 -3.52
CA LEU A 146 41.40 5.81 -2.92
C LEU A 146 41.40 6.64 -1.65
N TRP A 147 42.49 6.66 -0.87
CA TRP A 147 42.57 7.46 0.36
C TRP A 147 42.33 8.95 0.11
N TRP A 148 42.83 9.47 -1.02
CA TRP A 148 42.59 10.86 -1.44
C TRP A 148 41.10 11.12 -1.73
N SER A 149 40.46 10.22 -2.48
CA SER A 149 39.08 10.37 -2.92
C SER A 149 38.07 10.09 -1.79
N GLN A 150 38.23 8.99 -1.05
CA GLN A 150 37.24 8.44 -0.13
C GLN A 150 37.85 7.91 1.18
N LYS A 151 37.08 7.98 2.28
CA LYS A 151 37.51 7.37 3.55
C LYS A 151 37.42 5.85 3.44
N ARG A 152 38.44 5.13 3.89
CA ARG A 152 38.39 3.66 3.90
C ARG A 152 37.47 3.20 5.03
N ILE A 153 36.29 2.74 4.64
CA ILE A 153 35.30 2.14 5.54
C ILE A 153 35.17 0.68 5.13
N TYR A 154 35.11 -0.24 6.10
CA TYR A 154 34.91 -1.66 5.82
C TYR A 154 33.48 -1.93 5.32
N VAL A 155 32.50 -1.34 6.01
CA VAL A 155 31.08 -1.37 5.67
C VAL A 155 30.80 -0.48 4.46
N GLY A 156 30.00 -0.96 3.50
CA GLY A 156 29.56 -0.21 2.32
C GLY A 156 30.47 -0.28 1.09
N ARG A 157 31.52 -1.11 1.08
CA ARG A 157 32.37 -1.32 -0.12
C ARG A 157 31.59 -2.05 -1.23
N GLY A 158 31.75 -1.67 -2.49
CA GLY A 158 31.21 -2.43 -3.62
C GLY A 158 29.68 -2.34 -3.75
N MET A 159 29.10 -1.21 -3.32
CA MET A 159 27.66 -0.94 -3.32
C MET A 159 27.07 -0.56 -4.68
N HIS A 160 27.90 -0.33 -5.71
CA HIS A 160 27.41 0.03 -7.05
C HIS A 160 26.53 -1.06 -7.69
N GLU A 161 25.51 -0.63 -8.44
CA GLU A 161 24.53 -1.52 -9.07
C GLU A 161 25.00 -2.04 -10.45
N SER A 162 24.13 -2.82 -11.11
CA SER A 162 24.35 -3.26 -12.50
C SER A 162 24.34 -2.09 -13.49
N GLN A 163 24.93 -2.27 -14.67
CA GLN A 163 24.92 -1.27 -15.75
C GLN A 163 23.50 -0.86 -16.15
N VAL A 164 22.56 -1.82 -16.20
CA VAL A 164 21.17 -1.56 -16.58
C VAL A 164 20.46 -0.73 -15.52
N SER A 165 20.66 -1.05 -14.24
CA SER A 165 20.12 -0.27 -13.13
C SER A 165 20.69 1.15 -13.12
N LEU A 166 22.01 1.27 -13.30
CA LEU A 166 22.72 2.55 -13.42
C LEU A 166 22.10 3.44 -14.50
N PHE A 167 21.89 2.89 -15.69
CA PHE A 167 21.28 3.63 -16.79
C PHE A 167 19.86 4.10 -16.44
N LYS A 168 19.04 3.24 -15.82
CA LYS A 168 17.64 3.57 -15.46
C LYS A 168 17.54 4.79 -14.53
N TYR A 169 18.23 4.79 -13.39
CA TYR A 169 18.14 5.92 -12.46
C TYR A 169 18.90 7.16 -12.96
N THR A 170 19.95 6.98 -13.76
CA THR A 170 20.65 8.10 -14.42
C THR A 170 19.72 8.79 -15.42
N PHE A 171 19.00 8.01 -16.24
CA PHE A 171 18.03 8.54 -17.19
C PHE A 171 16.89 9.29 -16.49
N PHE A 172 16.36 8.73 -15.39
CA PHE A 172 15.36 9.39 -14.54
C PHE A 172 15.82 10.79 -14.11
N TRP A 173 17.02 10.89 -13.53
CA TRP A 173 17.54 12.15 -13.02
C TRP A 173 17.96 13.13 -14.11
N ILE A 174 18.50 12.65 -15.23
CA ILE A 174 18.86 13.54 -16.35
C ILE A 174 17.61 14.21 -16.91
N LEU A 175 16.53 13.46 -17.16
CA LEU A 175 15.28 14.05 -17.64
C LEU A 175 14.73 15.08 -16.64
N LEU A 176 14.69 14.71 -15.35
CA LEU A 176 14.25 15.58 -14.28
C LEU A 176 15.07 16.88 -14.23
N LEU A 177 16.40 16.78 -14.19
CA LEU A 177 17.30 17.93 -14.11
C LEU A 177 17.21 18.80 -15.36
N CYS A 178 17.06 18.22 -16.56
CA CYS A 178 16.85 18.98 -17.79
C CYS A 178 15.56 19.82 -17.72
N SER A 179 14.44 19.22 -17.29
CA SER A 179 13.18 19.95 -17.10
C SER A 179 13.30 21.03 -16.02
N LYS A 180 13.90 20.68 -14.87
CA LYS A 180 14.16 21.59 -13.76
C LYS A 180 14.97 22.80 -14.19
N PHE A 181 16.11 22.56 -14.82
CA PHE A 181 17.02 23.62 -15.25
C PHE A 181 16.42 24.51 -16.33
N SER A 182 15.62 23.93 -17.25
CA SER A 182 14.89 24.71 -18.24
C SER A 182 13.88 25.64 -17.57
N PHE A 183 13.07 25.11 -16.65
CA PHE A 183 12.09 25.89 -15.90
C PHE A 183 12.75 26.99 -15.05
N SER A 184 13.77 26.65 -14.26
CA SER A 184 14.50 27.63 -13.45
C SER A 184 15.11 28.74 -14.30
N TYR A 185 15.61 28.43 -15.50
CA TYR A 185 16.17 29.45 -16.38
C TYR A 185 15.09 30.39 -16.94
N PHE A 186 14.06 29.84 -17.60
CA PHE A 186 13.06 30.65 -18.33
C PHE A 186 12.03 31.30 -17.40
N VAL A 187 11.68 30.68 -16.28
CA VAL A 187 10.59 31.14 -15.39
C VAL A 187 11.11 31.86 -14.14
N GLN A 188 12.23 31.42 -13.55
CA GLN A 188 12.73 32.02 -12.30
C GLN A 188 13.82 33.08 -12.55
N ILE A 189 14.85 32.73 -13.32
CA ILE A 189 16.07 33.56 -13.43
C ILE A 189 15.93 34.65 -14.49
N GLN A 190 15.59 34.30 -15.73
CA GLN A 190 15.54 35.24 -16.86
C GLN A 190 14.57 36.41 -16.63
N PRO A 191 13.33 36.21 -16.12
CA PRO A 191 12.40 37.31 -15.89
C PRO A 191 12.86 38.29 -14.80
N LEU A 192 13.71 37.85 -13.86
CA LEU A 192 14.18 38.66 -12.75
C LEU A 192 15.40 39.53 -13.08
N ILE A 193 16.15 39.20 -14.15
CA ILE A 193 17.35 39.94 -14.55
C ILE A 193 17.04 41.40 -14.90
N LYS A 194 16.07 41.63 -15.79
CA LYS A 194 15.74 42.99 -16.25
C LYS A 194 15.25 43.88 -15.09
N PRO A 195 14.31 43.44 -14.23
CA PRO A 195 13.98 44.13 -12.98
C PRO A 195 15.19 44.39 -12.08
N THR A 196 16.12 43.44 -11.97
CA THR A 196 17.34 43.63 -11.15
C THR A 196 18.21 44.76 -11.69
N LYS A 197 18.44 44.81 -13.01
CA LYS A 197 19.17 45.93 -13.66
C LYS A 197 18.45 47.26 -13.44
N ASP A 198 17.12 47.27 -13.53
CA ASP A 198 16.31 48.46 -13.32
C ASP A 198 16.41 48.98 -11.86
N VAL A 199 16.38 48.07 -10.86
CA VAL A 199 16.55 48.41 -9.44
C VAL A 199 17.96 48.94 -9.13
N MET A 200 19.00 48.35 -9.75
CA MET A 200 20.38 48.85 -9.63
C MET A 200 20.55 50.26 -10.20
N GLY A 201 19.76 50.61 -11.22
CA GLY A 201 19.76 51.93 -11.86
C GLY A 201 18.91 53.00 -11.15
N VAL A 202 18.29 52.69 -10.01
CA VAL A 202 17.59 53.68 -9.18
C VAL A 202 18.60 54.37 -8.27
N HIS A 203 18.70 55.69 -8.37
CA HIS A 203 19.59 56.53 -7.57
C HIS A 203 18.77 57.62 -6.85
N ASN A 204 19.29 58.14 -5.72
CA ASN A 204 18.66 59.17 -4.89
C ASN A 204 17.35 58.74 -4.20
N ILE A 205 17.39 57.63 -3.45
CA ILE A 205 16.25 57.16 -2.66
C ILE A 205 16.31 57.83 -1.28
N LYS A 206 15.24 58.53 -0.88
CA LYS A 206 15.12 59.09 0.47
C LYS A 206 14.48 58.03 1.36
N TYR A 207 15.26 57.44 2.26
CA TYR A 207 14.76 56.46 3.21
C TYR A 207 13.80 57.12 4.21
N GLU A 208 12.63 56.52 4.44
CA GLU A 208 11.64 57.05 5.39
C GLU A 208 11.93 56.65 6.85
N TRP A 209 12.70 55.58 7.07
CA TRP A 209 12.98 55.05 8.41
C TRP A 209 14.48 54.93 8.75
N HIS A 210 15.07 53.73 8.70
CA HIS A 210 16.50 53.52 9.00
C HIS A 210 17.20 52.78 7.86
N GLU A 211 18.34 53.31 7.42
CA GLU A 211 19.16 52.72 6.37
C GLU A 211 20.14 51.71 6.98
N PHE A 212 19.82 50.42 6.86
CA PHE A 212 20.69 49.33 7.38
C PHE A 212 22.04 49.25 6.66
N PHE A 213 22.16 49.78 5.44
CA PHE A 213 23.37 49.73 4.62
C PHE A 213 23.69 51.10 3.96
N PRO A 214 24.09 52.12 4.75
CA PRO A 214 24.20 53.51 4.27
C PRO A 214 25.31 53.75 3.23
N ASN A 215 26.27 52.82 3.12
CA ASN A 215 27.37 52.89 2.17
C ASN A 215 27.20 51.92 0.98
N ALA A 216 26.05 51.25 0.84
CA ALA A 216 25.85 50.24 -0.20
C ALA A 216 25.43 50.87 -1.54
N SER A 217 26.35 50.91 -2.50
CA SER A 217 26.05 51.25 -3.90
C SER A 217 25.10 50.22 -4.54
N TYR A 218 24.17 50.66 -5.40
CA TYR A 218 23.27 49.83 -6.22
C TYR A 218 22.12 49.11 -5.50
N ASN A 219 21.63 49.62 -4.37
CA ASN A 219 20.44 49.08 -3.67
C ASN A 219 20.54 47.57 -3.34
N ILE A 220 21.72 47.11 -2.91
CA ILE A 220 22.02 45.69 -2.68
C ILE A 220 21.03 45.03 -1.72
N GLY A 221 20.57 45.76 -0.68
CA GLY A 221 19.56 45.27 0.26
C GLY A 221 18.24 44.89 -0.42
N ALA A 222 17.75 45.72 -1.34
CA ALA A 222 16.54 45.44 -2.12
C ALA A 222 16.72 44.25 -3.06
N ILE A 223 17.89 44.14 -3.70
CA ILE A 223 18.22 43.01 -4.58
C ILE A 223 18.27 41.71 -3.78
N MET A 224 18.91 41.70 -2.61
CA MET A 224 18.94 40.53 -1.73
C MET A 224 17.52 40.13 -1.31
N SER A 225 16.66 41.08 -0.95
CA SER A 225 15.27 40.82 -0.58
C SER A 225 14.46 40.18 -1.72
N LEU A 226 14.73 40.56 -2.98
CA LEU A 226 14.04 39.99 -4.16
C LEU A 226 14.58 38.62 -4.54
N TRP A 227 15.90 38.43 -4.47
CA TRP A 227 16.57 37.19 -4.88
C TRP A 227 16.58 36.08 -3.84
N ALA A 228 16.61 36.40 -2.54
CA ALA A 228 16.72 35.38 -1.48
C ALA A 228 15.55 34.37 -1.50
N PRO A 229 14.27 34.77 -1.61
CA PRO A 229 13.17 33.82 -1.77
C PRO A 229 13.32 32.96 -3.03
N VAL A 230 13.71 33.56 -4.17
CA VAL A 230 13.88 32.85 -5.45
C VAL A 230 15.00 31.82 -5.40
N LEU A 231 16.12 32.14 -4.76
CA LEU A 231 17.22 31.20 -4.55
C LEU A 231 16.81 30.03 -3.65
N LEU A 232 16.07 30.30 -2.58
CA LEU A 232 15.55 29.24 -1.70
C LEU A 232 14.54 28.35 -2.43
N VAL A 233 13.67 28.93 -3.26
CA VAL A 233 12.76 28.18 -4.14
C VAL A 233 13.54 27.32 -5.14
N TYR A 234 14.60 27.85 -5.77
CA TYR A 234 15.45 27.09 -6.70
C TYR A 234 16.12 25.85 -6.06
N LEU A 235 16.39 25.90 -4.76
CA LEU A 235 16.93 24.76 -4.00
C LEU A 235 15.84 23.75 -3.65
N MET A 236 14.64 24.22 -3.31
CA MET A 236 13.52 23.38 -2.90
C MET A 236 12.75 22.77 -4.08
N ASP A 237 12.68 23.45 -5.22
CA ASP A 237 11.84 23.07 -6.37
C ASP A 237 12.19 21.71 -6.98
N THR A 238 13.40 21.21 -6.71
CA THR A 238 13.83 19.88 -7.15
C THR A 238 12.97 18.79 -6.50
N GLN A 239 12.43 19.02 -5.29
CA GLN A 239 11.47 18.12 -4.66
C GLN A 239 10.15 18.05 -5.44
N ILE A 240 9.70 19.16 -6.03
CA ILE A 240 8.48 19.22 -6.85
C ILE A 240 8.70 18.44 -8.14
N TRP A 241 9.83 18.68 -8.81
CA TRP A 241 10.20 17.93 -10.02
C TRP A 241 10.34 16.44 -9.74
N TYR A 242 10.90 16.07 -8.58
CA TYR A 242 10.91 14.69 -8.11
C TYR A 242 9.49 14.11 -7.98
N ALA A 243 8.54 14.84 -7.37
CA ALA A 243 7.16 14.39 -7.25
C ALA A 243 6.46 14.20 -8.61
N ILE A 244 6.69 15.10 -9.57
CA ILE A 244 6.15 14.99 -10.93
C ILE A 244 6.72 13.75 -11.65
N PHE A 245 8.04 13.62 -11.67
CA PHE A 245 8.69 12.51 -12.36
C PHE A 245 8.44 11.15 -11.68
N SER A 246 8.37 11.11 -10.35
CA SER A 246 7.99 9.88 -9.63
C SER A 246 6.55 9.49 -9.94
N THR A 247 5.63 10.45 -10.09
CA THR A 247 4.25 10.19 -10.53
C THR A 247 4.21 9.58 -11.93
N ILE A 248 4.97 10.14 -12.88
CA ILE A 248 4.98 9.66 -14.27
C ILE A 248 5.59 8.26 -14.36
N PHE A 249 6.81 8.07 -13.84
CA PHE A 249 7.50 6.78 -13.91
C PHE A 249 6.83 5.72 -13.05
N GLY A 250 6.38 6.08 -11.85
CA GLY A 250 5.64 5.20 -10.97
C GLY A 250 4.29 4.80 -11.56
N GLY A 251 3.57 5.74 -12.16
CA GLY A 251 2.30 5.49 -12.84
C GLY A 251 2.45 4.55 -14.04
N MET A 252 3.44 4.82 -14.90
CA MET A 252 3.74 3.98 -16.07
C MET A 252 4.18 2.56 -15.64
N THR A 253 5.02 2.45 -14.61
CA THR A 253 5.48 1.15 -14.10
C THR A 253 4.32 0.35 -13.48
N GLY A 254 3.41 1.01 -12.75
CA GLY A 254 2.21 0.39 -12.19
C GLY A 254 1.26 -0.13 -13.28
N ALA A 255 1.01 0.69 -14.31
CA ALA A 255 0.19 0.29 -15.46
C ALA A 255 0.80 -0.90 -16.23
N LEU A 256 2.12 -0.88 -16.49
CA LEU A 256 2.82 -2.01 -17.10
C LEU A 256 2.83 -3.27 -16.21
N GLY A 257 2.78 -3.08 -14.89
CA GLY A 257 2.59 -4.14 -13.90
C GLY A 257 1.18 -4.69 -13.78
N ARG A 258 0.23 -4.21 -14.63
CA ARG A 258 -1.20 -4.57 -14.61
C ARG A 258 -1.89 -4.24 -13.28
N LEU A 259 -1.43 -3.18 -12.63
CA LEU A 259 -2.10 -2.69 -11.43
C LEU A 259 -3.48 -2.12 -11.78
N GLY A 260 -4.50 -2.59 -11.07
CA GLY A 260 -5.89 -2.20 -11.30
C GLY A 260 -6.41 -2.56 -12.68
N GLU A 261 -6.04 -3.71 -13.25
CA GLU A 261 -6.73 -4.26 -14.43
C GLU A 261 -8.18 -4.67 -14.08
N ILE A 262 -8.39 -5.19 -12.86
CA ILE A 262 -9.70 -5.51 -12.30
C ILE A 262 -9.99 -4.53 -11.14
N ARG A 263 -10.92 -3.60 -11.36
CA ARG A 263 -11.24 -2.52 -10.39
C ARG A 263 -12.66 -2.59 -9.85
N THR A 264 -13.58 -3.14 -10.63
CA THR A 264 -15.01 -3.16 -10.31
C THR A 264 -15.56 -4.58 -10.40
N LEU A 265 -16.69 -4.85 -9.75
CA LEU A 265 -17.39 -6.13 -9.88
C LEU A 265 -17.73 -6.45 -11.34
N GLY A 266 -18.07 -5.45 -12.16
CA GLY A 266 -18.28 -5.65 -13.60
C GLY A 266 -17.05 -6.20 -14.32
N MET A 267 -15.86 -5.65 -14.02
CA MET A 267 -14.59 -6.13 -14.58
C MET A 267 -14.20 -7.50 -14.04
N LEU A 268 -14.49 -7.78 -12.77
CA LEU A 268 -14.30 -9.10 -12.16
C LEU A 268 -15.11 -10.15 -12.92
N ARG A 269 -16.40 -9.90 -13.14
CA ARG A 269 -17.30 -10.84 -13.84
C ARG A 269 -16.83 -11.15 -15.26
N SER A 270 -16.35 -10.13 -15.99
CA SER A 270 -15.84 -10.33 -17.35
C SER A 270 -14.53 -11.11 -17.41
N ARG A 271 -13.70 -11.04 -16.37
CA ARG A 271 -12.43 -11.78 -16.27
C ARG A 271 -12.52 -13.11 -15.54
N PHE A 272 -13.64 -13.40 -14.86
CA PHE A 272 -13.78 -14.58 -13.99
C PHE A 272 -13.52 -15.90 -14.72
N HIS A 273 -13.90 -16.04 -15.99
CA HIS A 273 -13.58 -17.23 -16.80
C HIS A 273 -12.08 -17.55 -16.88
N SER A 274 -11.22 -16.52 -16.85
CA SER A 274 -9.75 -16.68 -16.88
C SER A 274 -9.11 -16.82 -15.50
N LEU A 275 -9.88 -16.58 -14.42
CA LEU A 275 -9.39 -16.58 -13.05
C LEU A 275 -8.88 -17.95 -12.58
N PRO A 276 -9.58 -19.10 -12.83
CA PRO A 276 -9.06 -20.42 -12.49
C PRO A 276 -7.71 -20.73 -13.16
N GLY A 277 -7.50 -20.26 -14.39
CA GLY A 277 -6.24 -20.43 -15.11
C GLY A 277 -5.08 -19.64 -14.50
N ALA A 278 -5.33 -18.38 -14.11
CA ALA A 278 -4.36 -17.55 -13.38
C ALA A 278 -4.03 -18.16 -12.01
N PHE A 279 -5.05 -18.63 -11.31
CA PHE A 279 -4.95 -19.31 -10.02
C PHE A 279 -4.02 -20.52 -10.09
N ASN A 280 -4.32 -21.46 -11.00
CA ASN A 280 -3.52 -22.67 -11.18
C ASN A 280 -2.10 -22.38 -11.67
N THR A 281 -1.90 -21.26 -12.37
CA THR A 281 -0.57 -20.88 -12.84
C THR A 281 0.35 -20.45 -11.71
N TYR A 282 -0.18 -19.75 -10.69
CA TYR A 282 0.64 -19.11 -9.66
C TYR A 282 0.55 -19.77 -8.29
N LEU A 283 -0.63 -20.26 -7.87
CA LEU A 283 -0.86 -20.81 -6.53
C LEU A 283 -0.78 -22.34 -6.48
N VAL A 284 -0.92 -23.03 -7.61
CA VAL A 284 -0.77 -24.48 -7.70
C VAL A 284 0.62 -24.83 -8.26
N PRO A 285 1.43 -25.62 -7.54
CA PRO A 285 2.77 -25.99 -8.00
C PRO A 285 2.75 -26.81 -9.29
N SER A 286 3.73 -26.60 -10.17
CA SER A 286 3.93 -27.38 -11.41
C SER A 286 5.40 -27.65 -11.64
N ASP A 287 5.75 -28.88 -12.04
CA ASP A 287 7.15 -29.31 -12.25
C ASP A 287 7.78 -28.75 -13.55
N LYS A 288 7.03 -28.00 -14.37
CA LYS A 288 7.54 -27.40 -15.60
C LYS A 288 8.26 -26.08 -15.32
N SER A 289 9.59 -26.07 -15.51
CA SER A 289 10.41 -24.86 -15.51
C SER A 289 9.98 -23.93 -16.66
N ARG A 290 9.79 -22.64 -16.38
CA ARG A 290 9.36 -21.66 -17.38
C ARG A 290 10.54 -20.80 -17.82
N ASN A 291 10.77 -20.74 -19.13
CA ASN A 291 11.58 -19.67 -19.72
C ASN A 291 10.82 -18.34 -19.62
N ARG A 292 11.34 -17.39 -18.84
CA ARG A 292 10.82 -16.02 -18.72
C ARG A 292 11.05 -15.25 -20.01
N ARG A 293 10.14 -15.38 -20.99
CA ARG A 293 9.99 -14.35 -22.04
C ARG A 293 8.95 -13.32 -21.59
N PHE A 294 9.34 -12.05 -21.62
CA PHE A 294 8.46 -10.91 -21.44
C PHE A 294 7.44 -10.91 -22.59
N SER A 295 6.15 -11.05 -22.26
CA SER A 295 5.06 -10.99 -23.24
C SER A 295 4.03 -9.99 -22.75
N LEU A 296 3.74 -8.99 -23.59
CA LEU A 296 2.71 -7.97 -23.34
C LEU A 296 1.31 -8.60 -23.22
N SER A 297 1.08 -9.74 -23.88
CA SER A 297 -0.16 -10.52 -23.80
C SER A 297 0.08 -11.86 -23.08
N LYS A 298 0.22 -11.85 -21.75
CA LYS A 298 -0.06 -13.06 -20.95
C LYS A 298 -1.57 -13.33 -21.07
N ARG A 299 -1.99 -14.13 -22.06
CA ARG A 299 -3.28 -14.82 -22.06
C ARG A 299 -3.10 -16.06 -21.18
N PHE A 300 -3.77 -16.10 -20.04
CA PHE A 300 -3.81 -17.31 -19.23
C PHE A 300 -4.63 -18.35 -19.99
N ALA A 301 -4.22 -19.62 -19.91
CA ALA A 301 -4.95 -20.70 -20.54
C ALA A 301 -6.31 -20.84 -19.84
N GLU A 302 -7.39 -20.84 -20.63
CA GLU A 302 -8.73 -21.15 -20.14
C GLU A 302 -8.77 -22.61 -19.69
N VAL A 303 -9.35 -22.87 -18.52
CA VAL A 303 -9.44 -24.24 -17.98
C VAL A 303 -10.51 -24.97 -18.78
N SER A 304 -10.09 -25.94 -19.61
CA SER A 304 -11.01 -26.77 -20.37
C SER A 304 -11.77 -27.75 -19.46
N PRO A 305 -12.98 -28.20 -19.83
CA PRO A 305 -13.76 -29.21 -19.09
C PRO A 305 -13.00 -30.52 -18.80
N ASN A 306 -12.00 -30.85 -19.62
CA ASN A 306 -11.16 -32.05 -19.47
C ASN A 306 -10.17 -31.98 -18.28
N LYS A 307 -10.15 -30.89 -17.51
CA LYS A 307 -9.25 -30.68 -16.35
C LYS A 307 -10.03 -30.51 -15.05
N ARG A 308 -10.91 -31.47 -14.74
CA ARG A 308 -11.79 -31.47 -13.55
C ARG A 308 -11.02 -31.23 -12.24
N THR A 309 -9.84 -31.83 -12.08
CA THR A 309 -8.98 -31.69 -10.90
C THR A 309 -8.50 -30.23 -10.72
N GLU A 310 -8.18 -29.51 -11.79
CA GLU A 310 -7.76 -28.10 -11.74
C GLU A 310 -8.91 -27.16 -11.33
N ALA A 311 -10.15 -27.47 -11.74
CA ALA A 311 -11.33 -26.73 -11.33
C ALA A 311 -11.70 -27.00 -9.86
N ALA A 312 -11.58 -28.25 -9.41
CA ALA A 312 -11.82 -28.62 -8.01
C ALA A 312 -10.82 -27.91 -7.05
N LYS A 313 -9.52 -27.87 -7.40
CA LYS A 313 -8.52 -27.13 -6.60
C LYS A 313 -8.83 -25.63 -6.50
N PHE A 314 -9.30 -25.02 -7.58
CA PHE A 314 -9.77 -23.64 -7.56
C PHE A 314 -10.98 -23.46 -6.63
N ALA A 315 -11.99 -24.33 -6.74
CA ALA A 315 -13.19 -24.27 -5.90
C ALA A 315 -12.86 -24.37 -4.40
N GLN A 316 -11.98 -25.30 -3.99
CA GLN A 316 -11.54 -25.41 -2.58
C GLN A 316 -10.97 -24.09 -2.04
N LEU A 317 -10.05 -23.48 -2.78
CA LEU A 317 -9.38 -22.26 -2.35
C LEU A 317 -10.31 -21.05 -2.41
N TRP A 318 -11.14 -20.93 -3.46
CA TRP A 318 -12.12 -19.86 -3.58
C TRP A 318 -13.16 -19.92 -2.46
N ASN A 319 -13.72 -21.11 -2.19
CA ASN A 319 -14.76 -21.27 -1.19
C ASN A 319 -14.25 -21.00 0.23
N GLU A 320 -13.01 -21.37 0.56
CA GLU A 320 -12.41 -21.01 1.85
C GLU A 320 -12.23 -19.49 2.00
N VAL A 321 -11.92 -18.76 0.92
CA VAL A 321 -11.91 -17.29 0.95
C VAL A 321 -13.32 -16.75 1.21
N ILE A 322 -14.35 -17.26 0.52
CA ILE A 322 -15.74 -16.83 0.73
C ILE A 322 -16.23 -17.17 2.15
N CYS A 323 -15.90 -18.36 2.67
CA CYS A 323 -16.21 -18.73 4.06
C CYS A 323 -15.54 -17.78 5.06
N SER A 324 -14.29 -17.38 4.83
CA SER A 324 -13.64 -16.40 5.71
C SER A 324 -14.37 -15.06 5.74
N PHE A 325 -14.97 -14.62 4.63
CA PHE A 325 -15.76 -13.38 4.62
C PHE A 325 -17.03 -13.52 5.46
N ARG A 326 -17.65 -14.70 5.45
CA ARG A 326 -18.82 -14.98 6.28
C ARG A 326 -18.46 -15.07 7.76
N GLU A 327 -17.33 -15.70 8.09
CA GLU A 327 -16.77 -15.77 9.46
C GLU A 327 -16.42 -14.38 10.02
N GLU A 328 -16.00 -13.45 9.15
CA GLU A 328 -15.71 -12.06 9.50
C GLU A 328 -16.96 -11.15 9.51
N ASP A 329 -18.14 -11.70 9.20
CA ASP A 329 -19.42 -10.99 9.09
C ASP A 329 -19.46 -9.93 7.97
N LEU A 330 -18.62 -10.07 6.93
CA LEU A 330 -18.62 -9.17 5.77
C LEU A 330 -19.73 -9.48 4.75
N ILE A 331 -20.22 -10.72 4.74
CA ILE A 331 -21.30 -11.18 3.86
C ILE A 331 -22.34 -11.96 4.65
N SER A 332 -23.59 -11.95 4.17
CA SER A 332 -24.69 -12.77 4.71
C SER A 332 -24.62 -14.23 4.27
N ASP A 333 -25.38 -15.11 4.92
CA ASP A 333 -25.48 -16.52 4.50
C ASP A 333 -26.01 -16.67 3.07
N ARG A 334 -26.96 -15.81 2.69
CA ARG A 334 -27.47 -15.74 1.32
C ARG A 334 -26.41 -15.32 0.31
N GLU A 335 -25.59 -14.32 0.62
CA GLU A 335 -24.52 -13.89 -0.28
C GLU A 335 -23.42 -14.94 -0.41
N MET A 336 -23.11 -15.66 0.67
CA MET A 336 -22.20 -16.81 0.64
C MET A 336 -22.67 -17.86 -0.37
N ASP A 337 -23.95 -18.26 -0.34
CA ASP A 337 -24.52 -19.23 -1.28
C ASP A 337 -24.38 -18.79 -2.76
N LEU A 338 -24.42 -17.48 -3.01
CA LEU A 338 -24.30 -16.92 -4.37
C LEU A 338 -22.87 -16.91 -4.90
N LEU A 339 -21.88 -16.81 -4.00
CA LEU A 339 -20.47 -16.65 -4.31
C LEU A 339 -19.70 -17.97 -4.36
N VAL A 340 -20.16 -18.99 -3.63
CA VAL A 340 -19.53 -20.32 -3.58
C VAL A 340 -19.57 -21.02 -4.95
N VAL A 341 -18.46 -21.67 -5.30
CA VAL A 341 -18.33 -22.57 -6.45
C VAL A 341 -18.67 -23.98 -5.98
N PRO A 342 -19.63 -24.70 -6.59
CA PRO A 342 -19.94 -26.06 -6.20
C PRO A 342 -18.70 -26.95 -6.34
N TYR A 343 -18.46 -27.80 -5.33
CA TYR A 343 -17.61 -28.97 -5.55
C TYR A 343 -18.33 -29.84 -6.57
N SER A 344 -17.63 -30.40 -7.56
CA SER A 344 -18.24 -31.19 -8.63
C SER A 344 -18.71 -32.55 -8.09
N SER A 345 -19.70 -32.53 -7.20
CA SER A 345 -20.15 -33.64 -6.36
C SER A 345 -20.99 -34.66 -7.13
N ASP A 346 -21.44 -34.34 -8.35
CA ASP A 346 -22.01 -35.33 -9.25
C ASP A 346 -21.06 -35.66 -10.42
N PRO A 347 -20.50 -36.88 -10.48
CA PRO A 347 -19.75 -37.38 -11.63
C PRO A 347 -20.50 -37.31 -12.96
N SER A 348 -21.84 -37.32 -12.93
CA SER A 348 -22.71 -37.34 -14.10
C SER A 348 -22.76 -36.00 -14.86
N LEU A 349 -22.58 -34.88 -14.16
CA LEU A 349 -22.54 -33.54 -14.75
C LEU A 349 -21.17 -33.27 -15.37
N LYS A 350 -21.02 -33.48 -16.69
CA LYS A 350 -19.80 -33.16 -17.45
C LYS A 350 -19.66 -31.66 -17.76
N LEU A 351 -20.01 -30.78 -16.83
CA LEU A 351 -20.02 -29.33 -17.01
C LEU A 351 -19.30 -28.63 -15.83
N MET A 352 -18.63 -27.52 -16.12
CA MET A 352 -18.13 -26.61 -15.08
C MET A 352 -19.28 -25.75 -14.54
N GLN A 353 -19.58 -25.89 -13.24
CA GLN A 353 -20.59 -25.07 -12.57
C GLN A 353 -19.96 -23.77 -12.06
N TRP A 354 -20.51 -22.64 -12.51
CA TRP A 354 -20.05 -21.31 -12.10
C TRP A 354 -20.84 -20.80 -10.88
N PRO A 355 -20.27 -19.89 -10.07
CA PRO A 355 -21.02 -19.21 -8.99
C PRO A 355 -22.30 -18.53 -9.48
N LEU A 356 -23.35 -18.53 -8.67
CA LEU A 356 -24.67 -18.04 -9.06
C LEU A 356 -24.70 -16.54 -9.35
N PHE A 357 -23.85 -15.73 -8.71
CA PHE A 357 -23.78 -14.30 -9.00
C PHE A 357 -23.37 -13.98 -10.45
N LEU A 358 -22.70 -14.91 -11.15
CA LEU A 358 -22.38 -14.81 -12.58
C LEU A 358 -23.55 -15.24 -13.47
N LEU A 359 -24.41 -16.11 -12.95
CA LEU A 359 -25.55 -16.71 -13.66
C LEU A 359 -26.87 -15.94 -13.44
N ALA A 360 -26.84 -14.88 -12.62
CA ALA A 360 -28.00 -14.06 -12.29
C ALA A 360 -28.74 -13.57 -13.55
N SER A 361 -30.06 -13.73 -13.56
CA SER A 361 -30.98 -13.40 -14.68
C SER A 361 -30.72 -14.14 -16.01
N LYS A 362 -29.72 -15.02 -16.12
CA LYS A 362 -29.41 -15.68 -17.40
C LYS A 362 -30.50 -16.66 -17.85
N ILE A 363 -31.11 -17.39 -16.91
CA ILE A 363 -32.21 -18.32 -17.21
C ILE A 363 -33.48 -17.58 -17.67
N PRO A 364 -34.01 -16.57 -16.95
CA PRO A 364 -35.14 -15.78 -17.44
C PRO A 364 -34.91 -15.18 -18.83
N ILE A 365 -33.73 -14.61 -19.08
CA ILE A 365 -33.40 -14.04 -20.40
C ILE A 365 -33.36 -15.14 -21.47
N ALA A 366 -32.78 -16.31 -21.17
CA ALA A 366 -32.77 -17.44 -22.11
C ALA A 366 -34.18 -17.97 -22.41
N LEU A 367 -35.07 -17.98 -21.41
CA LEU A 367 -36.49 -18.37 -21.56
C LEU A 367 -37.25 -17.38 -22.45
N ASP A 368 -37.09 -16.08 -22.23
CA ASP A 368 -37.71 -15.04 -23.05
C ASP A 368 -37.19 -15.07 -24.49
N MET A 369 -35.87 -15.26 -24.66
CA MET A 369 -35.28 -15.47 -25.97
C MET A 369 -35.92 -16.68 -26.65
N ALA A 370 -35.98 -17.84 -25.99
CA ALA A 370 -36.55 -19.05 -26.56
C ALA A 370 -38.04 -18.90 -26.91
N ALA A 371 -38.84 -18.26 -26.06
CA ALA A 371 -40.28 -18.07 -26.28
C ALA A 371 -40.59 -17.18 -27.50
N GLN A 372 -39.74 -16.18 -27.78
CA GLN A 372 -39.92 -15.24 -28.89
C GLN A 372 -39.19 -15.68 -30.17
N PHE A 373 -38.26 -16.63 -30.08
CA PHE A 373 -37.44 -17.06 -31.21
C PHE A 373 -38.20 -18.01 -32.13
N ARG A 374 -38.30 -17.64 -33.41
CA ARG A 374 -38.92 -18.44 -34.49
C ARG A 374 -37.98 -18.98 -35.60
N PRO A 375 -36.72 -18.51 -35.76
CA PRO A 375 -35.76 -19.08 -36.73
C PRO A 375 -35.27 -20.51 -36.40
N ARG A 376 -34.24 -20.98 -37.10
CA ARG A 376 -33.60 -22.31 -36.92
C ARG A 376 -32.96 -22.50 -35.54
N ASP A 377 -32.99 -23.72 -35.03
CA ASP A 377 -32.37 -24.13 -33.75
C ASP A 377 -30.91 -23.68 -33.60
N SER A 378 -30.13 -23.81 -34.68
CA SER A 378 -28.70 -23.44 -34.71
C SER A 378 -28.49 -21.95 -34.40
N ASP A 379 -29.42 -21.10 -34.81
CA ASP A 379 -29.32 -19.65 -34.62
C ASP A 379 -29.69 -19.27 -33.18
N LEU A 380 -30.68 -19.94 -32.58
CA LEU A 380 -31.01 -19.79 -31.16
C LEU A 380 -29.83 -20.23 -30.31
N TRP A 381 -29.29 -21.42 -30.58
CA TRP A 381 -28.15 -21.95 -29.83
C TRP A 381 -26.91 -21.09 -29.99
N LYS A 382 -26.67 -20.52 -31.19
CA LYS A 382 -25.57 -19.56 -31.40
C LYS A 382 -25.73 -18.29 -30.58
N ARG A 383 -26.96 -17.77 -30.42
CA ARG A 383 -27.23 -16.63 -29.52
C ARG A 383 -27.02 -16.99 -28.06
N ILE A 384 -27.42 -18.19 -27.66
CA ILE A 384 -27.18 -18.69 -26.30
C ILE A 384 -25.69 -18.84 -26.02
N CYS A 385 -24.94 -19.39 -26.98
CA CYS A 385 -23.49 -19.57 -26.89
C CYS A 385 -22.68 -18.26 -27.01
N ALA A 386 -23.31 -17.14 -27.36
CA ALA A 386 -22.62 -15.84 -27.37
C ALA A 386 -22.21 -15.40 -25.96
N ASP A 387 -22.90 -15.89 -24.94
CA ASP A 387 -22.55 -15.74 -23.53
C ASP A 387 -22.29 -17.11 -22.91
N GLU A 388 -21.01 -17.42 -22.64
CA GLU A 388 -20.61 -18.71 -22.06
C GLU A 388 -21.27 -18.98 -20.70
N TYR A 389 -21.55 -17.94 -19.89
CA TYR A 389 -22.26 -18.14 -18.61
C TYR A 389 -23.72 -18.51 -18.84
N MET A 390 -24.38 -17.91 -19.84
CA MET A 390 -25.77 -18.23 -20.17
C MET A 390 -25.89 -19.68 -20.68
N LYS A 391 -24.99 -20.09 -21.57
CA LYS A 391 -24.88 -21.47 -22.03
C LYS A 391 -24.67 -22.45 -20.87
N CYS A 392 -23.74 -22.17 -19.95
CA CYS A 392 -23.52 -23.02 -18.79
C CYS A 392 -24.75 -23.09 -17.88
N ALA A 393 -25.42 -21.96 -17.62
CA ALA A 393 -26.63 -21.92 -16.80
C ALA A 393 -27.76 -22.77 -17.41
N VAL A 394 -28.01 -22.65 -18.72
CA VAL A 394 -29.06 -23.41 -19.42
C VAL A 394 -28.78 -24.91 -19.35
N LEU A 395 -27.52 -25.32 -19.59
CA LEU A 395 -27.13 -26.73 -19.49
C LEU A 395 -27.25 -27.26 -18.05
N GLU A 396 -26.77 -26.49 -17.06
CA GLU A 396 -26.89 -26.85 -15.64
C GLU A 396 -28.35 -27.00 -15.20
N CYS A 397 -29.22 -26.07 -15.62
CA CYS A 397 -30.64 -26.10 -15.33
C CYS A 397 -31.33 -27.34 -15.93
N TYR A 398 -31.02 -27.67 -17.19
CA TYR A 398 -31.61 -28.83 -17.87
C TYR A 398 -31.19 -30.16 -17.24
N GLU A 399 -29.90 -30.32 -16.94
CA GLU A 399 -29.42 -31.55 -16.28
C GLU A 399 -29.93 -31.67 -14.84
N SER A 400 -29.99 -30.55 -14.09
CA SER A 400 -30.56 -30.54 -12.74
C SER A 400 -32.06 -30.87 -12.74
N PHE A 401 -32.80 -30.41 -13.76
CA PHE A 401 -34.20 -30.77 -13.97
C PHE A 401 -34.38 -32.29 -14.14
N LYS A 402 -33.56 -32.92 -15.00
CA LYS A 402 -33.56 -34.39 -15.17
C LYS A 402 -33.26 -35.11 -13.86
N LEU A 403 -32.27 -34.64 -13.10
CA LEU A 403 -31.87 -35.22 -11.83
C LEU A 403 -33.00 -35.17 -10.79
N VAL A 404 -33.63 -34.00 -10.61
CA VAL A 404 -34.74 -33.83 -9.67
C VAL A 404 -35.91 -34.74 -10.03
N LEU A 405 -36.28 -34.84 -11.30
CA LEU A 405 -37.37 -35.72 -11.74
C LEU A 405 -37.05 -37.20 -11.49
N ASN A 406 -35.83 -37.65 -11.78
CA ASN A 406 -35.39 -39.03 -11.55
C ASN A 406 -35.37 -39.42 -10.06
N LEU A 407 -35.14 -38.45 -9.17
CA LEU A 407 -35.10 -38.64 -7.72
C LEU A 407 -36.50 -38.61 -7.10
N VAL A 408 -37.36 -37.68 -7.51
CA VAL A 408 -38.72 -37.50 -6.95
C VAL A 408 -39.67 -38.60 -7.44
N VAL A 409 -39.57 -39.02 -8.70
CA VAL A 409 -40.45 -40.01 -9.29
C VAL A 409 -39.84 -41.41 -9.13
N VAL A 410 -40.57 -42.33 -8.49
CA VAL A 410 -40.10 -43.71 -8.23
C VAL A 410 -40.93 -44.77 -8.95
N GLY A 411 -42.17 -44.46 -9.31
CA GLY A 411 -43.05 -45.36 -10.08
C GLY A 411 -42.44 -45.76 -11.43
N GLU A 412 -42.47 -47.05 -11.76
CA GLU A 412 -41.88 -47.58 -13.01
C GLU A 412 -42.60 -47.06 -14.27
N ASN A 413 -43.92 -46.91 -14.21
CA ASN A 413 -44.71 -46.38 -15.32
C ASN A 413 -44.42 -44.89 -15.53
N GLU A 414 -44.41 -44.11 -14.46
CA GLU A 414 -44.12 -42.67 -14.46
C GLU A 414 -42.68 -42.39 -14.93
N LYS A 415 -41.69 -43.16 -14.45
CA LYS A 415 -40.31 -43.08 -14.94
C LYS A 415 -40.19 -43.37 -16.43
N ARG A 416 -40.92 -44.38 -16.92
CA ARG A 416 -40.92 -44.73 -18.35
C ARG A 416 -41.50 -43.60 -19.20
N ILE A 417 -42.60 -42.99 -18.75
CA ILE A 417 -43.22 -41.82 -19.42
C ILE A 417 -42.24 -40.65 -19.50
N ILE A 418 -41.63 -40.27 -18.37
CA ILE A 418 -40.64 -39.18 -18.32
C ILE A 418 -39.43 -39.50 -19.21
N GLY A 419 -38.96 -40.75 -19.19
CA GLY A 419 -37.85 -41.22 -20.02
C GLY A 419 -38.13 -41.12 -21.53
N ILE A 420 -39.34 -41.44 -21.97
CA ILE A 420 -39.77 -41.29 -23.37
C ILE A 420 -39.75 -39.81 -23.78
N ILE A 421 -40.28 -38.92 -22.94
CA ILE A 421 -40.30 -37.47 -23.20
C ILE A 421 -38.88 -36.91 -23.29
N ILE A 422 -38.00 -37.24 -22.34
CA ILE A 422 -36.61 -36.79 -22.35
C ILE A 422 -35.88 -37.29 -23.61
N LYS A 423 -36.06 -38.57 -23.97
CA LYS A 423 -35.44 -39.15 -25.17
C LYS A 423 -35.90 -38.45 -26.44
N GLU A 424 -37.17 -38.11 -26.56
CA GLU A 424 -37.70 -37.37 -27.70
C GLU A 424 -37.13 -35.94 -27.77
N ILE A 425 -37.04 -35.25 -26.63
CA ILE A 425 -36.40 -33.92 -26.54
C ILE A 425 -34.93 -34.00 -27.00
N GLU A 426 -34.15 -34.93 -26.45
CA GLU A 426 -32.72 -35.09 -26.80
C GLU A 426 -32.52 -35.50 -28.27
N ALA A 427 -33.41 -36.33 -28.84
CA ALA A 427 -33.36 -36.70 -30.25
C ALA A 427 -33.63 -35.51 -31.18
N ASN A 428 -34.57 -34.63 -30.82
CA ASN A 428 -34.88 -33.41 -31.59
C ASN A 428 -33.76 -32.36 -31.48
N ILE A 429 -33.14 -32.22 -30.31
CA ILE A 429 -31.94 -31.39 -30.13
C ILE A 429 -30.80 -31.92 -31.02
N GLY A 430 -30.55 -33.23 -31.04
CA GLY A 430 -29.51 -33.84 -31.86
C GLY A 430 -29.73 -33.70 -33.37
N LYS A 431 -30.99 -33.66 -33.82
CA LYS A 431 -31.37 -33.50 -35.24
C LYS A 431 -31.52 -32.04 -35.69
N ASN A 432 -31.38 -31.05 -34.78
CA ASN A 432 -31.68 -29.64 -35.02
C ASN A 432 -33.13 -29.40 -35.52
N THR A 433 -34.10 -30.12 -34.98
CA THR A 433 -35.54 -30.00 -35.30
C THR A 433 -36.41 -29.68 -34.07
N PHE A 434 -35.81 -29.22 -32.98
CA PHE A 434 -36.47 -28.91 -31.72
C PHE A 434 -37.51 -27.79 -31.85
N LEU A 435 -37.18 -26.63 -32.44
CA LEU A 435 -38.16 -25.54 -32.60
C LEU A 435 -39.27 -25.85 -33.62
N ALA A 436 -39.07 -26.86 -34.48
CA ALA A 436 -40.09 -27.34 -35.41
C ALA A 436 -41.15 -28.22 -34.70
N ASN A 437 -40.72 -28.99 -33.70
CA ASN A 437 -41.56 -29.98 -33.02
C ASN A 437 -42.04 -29.55 -31.62
N PHE A 438 -41.45 -28.48 -31.05
CA PHE A 438 -41.83 -27.94 -29.74
C PHE A 438 -42.12 -26.42 -29.81
N ARG A 439 -43.28 -26.01 -29.32
CA ARG A 439 -43.71 -24.61 -29.14
C ARG A 439 -43.11 -24.04 -27.87
N MET A 440 -42.18 -23.09 -28.03
CA MET A 440 -41.44 -22.51 -26.91
C MET A 440 -42.22 -21.45 -26.11
N SER A 441 -43.39 -21.01 -26.60
CA SER A 441 -44.23 -20.02 -25.91
C SER A 441 -44.73 -20.48 -24.54
N ALA A 442 -44.86 -21.80 -24.33
CA ALA A 442 -45.29 -22.39 -23.06
C ALA A 442 -44.12 -22.74 -22.11
N LEU A 443 -42.86 -22.64 -22.56
CA LEU A 443 -41.69 -22.95 -21.73
C LEU A 443 -41.57 -22.07 -20.47
N PRO A 444 -41.86 -20.75 -20.49
CA PRO A 444 -41.87 -19.93 -19.27
C PRO A 444 -42.89 -20.42 -18.23
N VAL A 445 -44.03 -20.94 -18.67
CA VAL A 445 -45.08 -21.51 -17.79
C VAL A 445 -44.58 -22.78 -17.14
N LEU A 446 -43.96 -23.68 -17.92
CA LEU A 446 -43.32 -24.89 -17.41
C LEU A 446 -42.25 -24.56 -16.35
N CYS A 447 -41.39 -23.57 -16.63
CA CYS A 447 -40.36 -23.14 -15.69
C CYS A 447 -40.96 -22.60 -14.39
N LYS A 448 -42.07 -21.85 -14.45
CA LYS A 448 -42.75 -21.33 -13.25
C LYS A 448 -43.28 -22.46 -12.37
N LYS A 449 -43.90 -23.48 -12.97
CA LYS A 449 -44.37 -24.69 -12.26
C LYS A 449 -43.20 -25.47 -11.65
N PHE A 450 -42.07 -25.55 -12.37
CA PHE A 450 -40.86 -26.17 -11.85
C PHE A 450 -40.25 -25.42 -10.65
N VAL A 451 -40.26 -24.08 -10.67
CA VAL A 451 -39.81 -23.27 -9.52
C VAL A 451 -40.67 -23.54 -8.28
N GLU A 452 -41.99 -23.67 -8.45
CA GLU A 452 -42.93 -23.99 -7.37
C GLU A 452 -42.69 -25.40 -6.81
N LEU A 453 -42.39 -26.37 -7.68
CA LEU A 453 -41.98 -27.72 -7.28
C LEU A 453 -40.70 -27.68 -6.45
N VAL A 454 -39.65 -27.00 -6.93
CA VAL A 454 -38.36 -26.89 -6.21
C VAL A 454 -38.52 -26.16 -4.88
N SER A 455 -39.38 -25.14 -4.79
CA SER A 455 -39.71 -24.46 -3.53
C SER A 455 -40.36 -25.41 -2.52
N THR A 456 -41.31 -26.23 -2.99
CA THR A 456 -41.99 -27.23 -2.16
C THR A 456 -41.03 -28.32 -1.67
N LEU A 457 -40.11 -28.77 -2.55
CA LEU A 457 -39.04 -29.71 -2.20
C LEU A 457 -38.05 -29.14 -1.17
N LYS A 458 -37.83 -27.82 -1.20
CA LYS A 458 -36.95 -27.12 -0.24
C LYS A 458 -37.59 -26.99 1.15
N GLU A 459 -38.89 -26.68 1.23
CA GLU A 459 -39.60 -26.50 2.50
C GLU A 459 -39.86 -27.81 3.26
N ARG A 460 -39.92 -28.94 2.53
CA ARG A 460 -40.07 -30.32 3.10
C ARG A 460 -41.33 -30.52 3.95
N ASP A 461 -42.35 -29.71 3.74
CA ASP A 461 -43.62 -29.82 4.45
C ASP A 461 -44.42 -31.00 3.90
N ALA A 462 -44.53 -32.07 4.71
CA ALA A 462 -45.23 -33.31 4.33
C ALA A 462 -46.70 -33.07 3.96
N SER A 463 -47.32 -31.99 4.45
CA SER A 463 -48.71 -31.63 4.10
C SER A 463 -48.88 -31.21 2.62
N LYS A 464 -47.78 -30.94 1.92
CA LYS A 464 -47.77 -30.52 0.51
C LYS A 464 -47.64 -31.66 -0.49
N PHE A 465 -47.79 -32.92 -0.06
CA PHE A 465 -47.72 -34.09 -0.95
C PHE A 465 -48.66 -33.96 -2.16
N ASP A 466 -49.94 -33.63 -1.92
CA ASP A 466 -50.92 -33.47 -3.00
C ASP A 466 -50.56 -32.33 -3.96
N ASN A 467 -49.93 -31.26 -3.45
CA ASN A 467 -49.45 -30.16 -4.27
C ASN A 467 -48.30 -30.61 -5.20
N VAL A 468 -47.39 -31.47 -4.72
CA VAL A 468 -46.32 -32.04 -5.55
C VAL A 468 -46.89 -32.90 -6.67
N VAL A 469 -47.91 -33.72 -6.37
CA VAL A 469 -48.61 -34.55 -7.38
C VAL A 469 -49.26 -33.67 -8.44
N LEU A 470 -50.00 -32.62 -8.03
CA LEU A 470 -50.63 -31.66 -8.94
C LEU A 470 -49.60 -30.93 -9.80
N LEU A 471 -48.49 -30.46 -9.23
CA LEU A 471 -47.44 -29.77 -9.98
C LEU A 471 -46.79 -30.67 -11.05
N LEU A 472 -46.56 -31.96 -10.75
CA LEU A 472 -46.03 -32.92 -11.72
C LEU A 472 -47.03 -33.22 -12.85
N GLN A 473 -48.33 -33.32 -12.54
CA GLN A 473 -49.39 -33.48 -13.53
C GLN A 473 -49.52 -32.24 -14.43
N ASP A 474 -49.54 -31.04 -13.84
CA ASP A 474 -49.57 -29.76 -14.55
C ASP A 474 -48.36 -29.63 -15.49
N MET A 475 -47.16 -29.96 -15.02
CA MET A 475 -45.95 -29.93 -15.85
C MET A 475 -46.03 -30.92 -17.03
N LEU A 476 -46.55 -32.13 -16.80
CA LEU A 476 -46.75 -33.12 -17.86
C LEU A 476 -47.78 -32.63 -18.88
N GLU A 477 -48.86 -31.99 -18.43
CA GLU A 477 -49.88 -31.40 -19.31
C GLU A 477 -49.30 -30.27 -20.16
N VAL A 478 -48.55 -29.34 -19.58
CA VAL A 478 -47.89 -28.25 -20.32
C VAL A 478 -46.94 -28.79 -21.39
N ILE A 479 -46.14 -29.82 -21.07
CA ILE A 479 -45.23 -30.43 -22.06
C ILE A 479 -46.04 -31.09 -23.18
N THR A 480 -47.01 -31.94 -22.86
CA THR A 480 -47.69 -32.79 -23.84
C THR A 480 -48.74 -32.06 -24.68
N ARG A 481 -49.46 -31.08 -24.12
CA ARG A 481 -50.55 -30.35 -24.80
C ARG A 481 -50.13 -28.99 -25.35
N ASP A 482 -49.31 -28.25 -24.59
CA ASP A 482 -49.01 -26.85 -24.93
C ASP A 482 -47.68 -26.70 -25.68
N MET A 483 -46.69 -27.55 -25.37
CA MET A 483 -45.37 -27.51 -26.02
C MET A 483 -45.25 -28.45 -27.21
N MET A 484 -45.62 -29.73 -27.10
CA MET A 484 -45.44 -30.69 -28.18
C MET A 484 -46.41 -30.44 -29.35
N VAL A 485 -45.88 -30.38 -30.58
CA VAL A 485 -46.69 -30.17 -31.79
C VAL A 485 -47.35 -31.48 -32.26
N ASN A 486 -46.66 -32.61 -32.07
CA ASN A 486 -47.14 -33.95 -32.41
C ASN A 486 -47.21 -34.82 -31.15
N GLU A 487 -48.31 -35.56 -30.98
CA GLU A 487 -48.41 -36.53 -29.89
C GLU A 487 -47.45 -37.71 -30.13
N ILE A 488 -46.71 -38.11 -29.09
CA ILE A 488 -45.87 -39.31 -29.14
C ILE A 488 -46.81 -40.53 -29.14
N ARG A 489 -46.74 -41.36 -30.18
CA ARG A 489 -47.52 -42.62 -30.31
C ARG A 489 -47.39 -43.52 -29.08
N GLU A 490 -46.20 -43.64 -28.51
CA GLU A 490 -45.94 -44.42 -27.29
C GLU A 490 -46.63 -43.82 -26.03
N LEU A 491 -46.86 -42.51 -25.96
CA LEU A 491 -47.62 -41.88 -24.86
C LEU A 491 -49.14 -42.02 -25.05
N ALA A 492 -49.61 -41.98 -26.30
CA ALA A 492 -51.02 -42.19 -26.64
C ALA A 492 -51.52 -43.60 -26.26
N GLU A 493 -50.64 -44.62 -26.35
CA GLU A 493 -50.94 -46.00 -25.91
C GLU A 493 -51.09 -46.13 -24.38
N PHE A 494 -50.43 -45.28 -23.58
CA PHE A 494 -50.61 -45.24 -22.12
C PHE A 494 -51.82 -44.39 -21.68
N GLY A 495 -52.21 -43.38 -22.48
CA GLY A 495 -53.41 -42.56 -22.24
C GLY A 495 -54.73 -43.27 -22.57
N HIS A 496 -54.68 -44.29 -23.43
CA HIS A 496 -55.81 -45.13 -23.82
C HIS A 496 -55.72 -46.55 -23.23
N GLY A 497 -55.66 -46.66 -21.90
CA GLY A 497 -56.04 -47.90 -21.23
C GLY A 497 -57.51 -48.22 -21.51
N ASN A 498 -57.80 -49.46 -21.93
CA ASN A 498 -59.10 -50.02 -22.30
C ASN A 498 -60.32 -49.33 -21.65
N LYS A 499 -61.28 -48.93 -22.49
CA LYS A 499 -62.60 -48.39 -22.09
C LYS A 499 -63.46 -49.35 -21.25
N ASP A 500 -63.05 -50.60 -21.07
CA ASP A 500 -63.80 -51.62 -20.35
C ASP A 500 -63.07 -52.05 -19.07
N SER A 501 -63.34 -51.34 -17.97
CA SER A 501 -63.47 -51.89 -16.60
C SER A 501 -63.66 -50.75 -15.60
N SER A 502 -64.49 -51.02 -14.59
CA SER A 502 -64.94 -50.13 -13.51
C SER A 502 -63.83 -49.77 -12.50
N VAL A 503 -62.70 -49.25 -12.98
CA VAL A 503 -61.58 -48.76 -12.16
C VAL A 503 -61.52 -47.24 -12.28
N PRO A 504 -61.42 -46.47 -11.18
CA PRO A 504 -61.29 -45.02 -11.26
C PRO A 504 -60.08 -44.63 -12.10
N ARG A 505 -60.16 -43.55 -12.89
CA ARG A 505 -59.02 -42.95 -13.60
C ARG A 505 -57.81 -42.93 -12.66
N ARG A 506 -56.77 -43.72 -12.96
CA ARG A 506 -55.52 -43.69 -12.20
C ARG A 506 -54.96 -42.28 -12.28
N GLN A 507 -54.93 -41.56 -11.16
CA GLN A 507 -54.23 -40.29 -11.07
C GLN A 507 -52.73 -40.58 -11.14
N LEU A 508 -52.11 -40.25 -12.29
CA LEU A 508 -50.65 -40.33 -12.48
C LEU A 508 -49.95 -39.59 -11.34
N PHE A 509 -48.84 -40.13 -10.83
CA PHE A 509 -48.08 -39.58 -9.69
C PHE A 509 -48.77 -39.61 -8.30
N ALA A 510 -50.08 -39.89 -8.18
CA ALA A 510 -50.79 -39.93 -6.89
C ALA A 510 -50.55 -41.23 -6.08
N GLY A 511 -50.08 -42.30 -6.74
CA GLY A 511 -49.84 -43.61 -6.14
C GLY A 511 -51.12 -44.39 -5.84
N SER A 512 -51.37 -45.48 -6.58
CA SER A 512 -52.53 -46.34 -6.35
C SER A 512 -52.10 -47.81 -6.30
N GLY A 513 -51.38 -48.17 -5.22
CA GLY A 513 -50.92 -49.52 -4.93
C GLY A 513 -49.93 -49.56 -3.74
N THR A 514 -49.51 -50.76 -3.33
CA THR A 514 -48.56 -51.04 -2.22
C THR A 514 -47.16 -50.42 -2.39
N LYS A 515 -46.90 -49.66 -3.47
CA LYS A 515 -45.67 -48.92 -3.73
C LYS A 515 -45.97 -47.45 -4.10
N PRO A 516 -45.28 -46.47 -3.49
CA PRO A 516 -45.48 -45.05 -3.79
C PRO A 516 -44.95 -44.68 -5.18
N ALA A 517 -45.69 -43.83 -5.91
CA ALA A 517 -45.30 -43.34 -7.24
C ALA A 517 -44.27 -42.19 -7.18
N ILE A 518 -44.29 -41.42 -6.08
CA ILE A 518 -43.34 -40.34 -5.78
C ILE A 518 -42.76 -40.52 -4.38
N VAL A 519 -41.55 -40.01 -4.16
CA VAL A 519 -40.90 -39.96 -2.83
C VAL A 519 -40.91 -38.51 -2.34
N PHE A 520 -41.75 -38.24 -1.34
CA PHE A 520 -41.83 -36.94 -0.67
C PHE A 520 -42.22 -37.11 0.82
N PRO A 521 -41.51 -36.48 1.76
CA PRO A 521 -40.26 -35.73 1.56
C PRO A 521 -39.08 -36.65 1.18
N PRO A 522 -38.15 -36.18 0.33
CA PRO A 522 -36.98 -36.96 -0.09
C PRO A 522 -36.01 -37.28 1.07
N PRO A 523 -35.26 -38.40 1.02
CA PRO A 523 -34.29 -38.75 2.04
C PRO A 523 -33.20 -37.68 2.15
N VAL A 524 -32.91 -37.26 3.39
CA VAL A 524 -32.03 -36.13 3.68
C VAL A 524 -30.56 -36.57 3.56
N SER A 525 -29.86 -35.99 2.60
CA SER A 525 -28.40 -35.89 2.62
C SER A 525 -28.03 -34.40 2.57
N ALA A 526 -26.88 -34.04 3.16
CA ALA A 526 -26.36 -32.67 3.05
C ALA A 526 -26.20 -32.24 1.58
N GLN A 527 -25.80 -33.18 0.72
CA GLN A 527 -25.67 -32.98 -0.72
C GLN A 527 -27.01 -32.62 -1.39
N TRP A 528 -28.10 -33.29 -1.02
CA TRP A 528 -29.44 -32.98 -1.54
C TRP A 528 -29.88 -31.56 -1.17
N GLU A 529 -29.63 -31.16 0.08
CA GLU A 529 -30.00 -29.83 0.56
C GLU A 529 -29.27 -28.72 -0.19
N GLU A 530 -27.95 -28.88 -0.39
CA GLU A 530 -27.14 -27.95 -1.18
C GLU A 530 -27.60 -27.88 -2.65
N GLN A 531 -27.85 -29.02 -3.28
CA GLN A 531 -28.29 -29.08 -4.68
C GLN A 531 -29.65 -28.41 -4.89
N ILE A 532 -30.65 -28.71 -4.05
CA ILE A 532 -31.98 -28.08 -4.16
C ILE A 532 -31.93 -26.59 -3.84
N LYS A 533 -31.16 -26.19 -2.82
CA LYS A 533 -30.97 -24.76 -2.49
C LYS A 533 -30.32 -24.01 -3.65
N ARG A 534 -29.28 -24.58 -4.27
CA ARG A 534 -28.61 -24.00 -5.44
C ARG A 534 -29.53 -23.90 -6.64
N LEU A 535 -30.26 -24.97 -6.95
CA LEU A 535 -31.20 -24.99 -8.09
C LEU A 535 -32.29 -23.94 -7.91
N TYR A 536 -32.87 -23.85 -6.71
CA TYR A 536 -33.84 -22.81 -6.39
C TYR A 536 -33.28 -21.41 -6.64
N LEU A 537 -32.05 -21.13 -6.18
CA LEU A 537 -31.40 -19.84 -6.40
C LEU A 537 -31.08 -19.60 -7.90
N LEU A 538 -30.59 -20.60 -8.63
CA LEU A 538 -30.33 -20.50 -10.07
C LEU A 538 -31.57 -20.05 -10.86
N LEU A 539 -32.75 -20.55 -10.48
CA LEU A 539 -34.01 -20.25 -11.15
C LEU A 539 -34.64 -18.92 -10.69
N THR A 540 -34.42 -18.51 -9.44
CA THR A 540 -35.16 -17.38 -8.83
C THR A 540 -34.34 -16.09 -8.70
N VAL A 541 -33.01 -16.16 -8.77
CA VAL A 541 -32.13 -15.01 -8.56
C VAL A 541 -32.22 -14.03 -9.73
N LYS A 542 -32.54 -12.78 -9.38
CA LYS A 542 -32.71 -11.63 -10.29
C LYS A 542 -31.43 -10.79 -10.40
N GLU A 543 -31.50 -9.69 -11.16
CA GLU A 543 -30.37 -8.79 -11.45
C GLU A 543 -29.69 -8.19 -10.21
N SER A 544 -30.40 -8.04 -9.09
CA SER A 544 -29.81 -7.51 -7.84
C SER A 544 -28.65 -8.34 -7.30
N ALA A 545 -28.51 -9.61 -7.69
CA ALA A 545 -27.36 -10.43 -7.35
C ALA A 545 -26.07 -10.07 -8.12
N MET A 546 -26.16 -9.23 -9.16
CA MET A 546 -24.99 -8.75 -9.91
C MET A 546 -24.08 -7.83 -9.09
N ASP A 547 -24.62 -7.26 -8.01
CA ASP A 547 -23.93 -6.37 -7.08
C ASP A 547 -23.42 -7.11 -5.83
N VAL A 548 -23.48 -8.44 -5.79
CA VAL A 548 -22.97 -9.25 -4.66
C VAL A 548 -21.46 -9.48 -4.80
N PRO A 549 -20.67 -9.38 -3.71
CA PRO A 549 -21.08 -8.99 -2.35
C PRO A 549 -21.42 -7.50 -2.26
N THR A 550 -22.36 -7.13 -1.40
CA THR A 550 -22.80 -5.73 -1.21
C THR A 550 -21.82 -4.91 -0.38
N ASN A 551 -21.23 -5.50 0.66
CA ASN A 551 -20.24 -4.87 1.53
C ASN A 551 -19.02 -4.36 0.75
N LEU A 552 -18.62 -3.11 1.02
CA LEU A 552 -17.55 -2.43 0.29
C LEU A 552 -16.17 -3.06 0.54
N GLU A 553 -15.92 -3.56 1.76
CA GLU A 553 -14.64 -4.17 2.12
C GLU A 553 -14.49 -5.56 1.46
N ALA A 554 -15.56 -6.36 1.41
CA ALA A 554 -15.60 -7.63 0.67
C ALA A 554 -15.35 -7.41 -0.84
N ARG A 555 -15.99 -6.39 -1.44
CA ARG A 555 -15.76 -6.00 -2.84
C ARG A 555 -14.30 -5.64 -3.09
N ARG A 556 -13.71 -4.81 -2.23
CA ARG A 556 -12.31 -4.39 -2.32
C ARG A 556 -11.35 -5.58 -2.21
N ARG A 557 -11.55 -6.45 -1.22
CA ARG A 557 -10.72 -7.64 -0.98
C ARG A 557 -10.74 -8.60 -2.18
N ILE A 558 -11.92 -8.96 -2.69
CA ILE A 558 -12.03 -9.82 -3.89
C ILE A 558 -11.44 -9.15 -5.13
N ALA A 559 -11.74 -7.86 -5.37
CA ALA A 559 -11.22 -7.16 -6.55
C ALA A 559 -9.69 -7.10 -6.52
N PHE A 560 -9.10 -6.79 -5.37
CA PHE A 560 -7.65 -6.75 -5.23
C PHE A 560 -7.02 -8.15 -5.38
N PHE A 561 -7.55 -9.16 -4.68
CA PHE A 561 -7.03 -10.52 -4.74
C PHE A 561 -7.06 -11.04 -6.18
N THR A 562 -8.18 -10.88 -6.86
CA THR A 562 -8.31 -11.32 -8.26
C THR A 562 -7.41 -10.52 -9.20
N ASN A 563 -7.31 -9.19 -9.07
CA ASN A 563 -6.37 -8.38 -9.83
C ASN A 563 -4.92 -8.85 -9.66
N SER A 564 -4.52 -9.13 -8.41
CA SER A 564 -3.16 -9.53 -8.09
C SER A 564 -2.73 -10.84 -8.74
N LEU A 565 -3.68 -11.74 -9.03
CA LEU A 565 -3.42 -12.98 -9.76
C LEU A 565 -3.08 -12.75 -11.24
N PHE A 566 -3.39 -11.59 -11.81
CA PHE A 566 -3.00 -11.21 -13.18
C PHE A 566 -1.69 -10.42 -13.24
N MET A 567 -1.15 -10.01 -12.09
CA MET A 567 0.14 -9.32 -11.98
C MET A 567 1.32 -10.29 -12.20
N ASP A 568 2.53 -9.75 -12.22
CA ASP A 568 3.76 -10.55 -12.27
C ASP A 568 4.14 -11.02 -10.87
N MET A 569 4.19 -12.33 -10.67
CA MET A 569 4.67 -12.97 -9.44
C MET A 569 5.34 -14.31 -9.78
N PRO A 570 6.27 -14.81 -8.94
CA PRO A 570 6.85 -16.13 -9.12
C PRO A 570 5.80 -17.23 -8.88
N ARG A 571 6.07 -18.45 -9.36
CA ARG A 571 5.21 -19.61 -9.08
C ARG A 571 5.44 -20.10 -7.66
N ALA A 572 4.36 -20.52 -6.99
CA ALA A 572 4.47 -21.12 -5.67
C ALA A 572 5.15 -22.49 -5.73
N PRO A 573 6.18 -22.76 -4.90
CA PRO A 573 6.67 -24.11 -4.68
C PRO A 573 5.66 -24.95 -3.89
N ARG A 574 5.81 -26.29 -3.92
CA ARG A 574 5.07 -27.18 -3.00
C ARG A 574 5.35 -26.78 -1.55
N VAL A 575 4.35 -26.88 -0.65
CA VAL A 575 4.48 -26.44 0.75
C VAL A 575 5.68 -27.09 1.43
N ARG A 576 5.97 -28.37 1.17
CA ARG A 576 7.16 -29.05 1.74
C ARG A 576 8.50 -28.42 1.32
N LYS A 577 8.57 -27.84 0.12
CA LYS A 577 9.79 -27.25 -0.48
C LYS A 577 9.94 -25.75 -0.25
N MET A 578 8.93 -25.06 0.26
CA MET A 578 9.01 -23.61 0.53
C MET A 578 10.00 -23.31 1.67
N LEU A 579 10.50 -22.08 1.72
CA LEU A 579 11.23 -21.54 2.88
C LEU A 579 10.31 -21.50 4.10
N SER A 580 10.82 -21.92 5.25
CA SER A 580 10.13 -21.73 6.53
C SER A 580 10.27 -20.27 6.97
N PHE A 581 9.25 -19.73 7.62
CA PHE A 581 9.28 -18.36 8.09
C PHE A 581 8.62 -18.18 9.44
N SER A 582 9.02 -17.13 10.15
CA SER A 582 8.34 -16.66 11.35
C SER A 582 7.71 -15.30 11.15
N VAL A 583 6.60 -15.05 11.84
CA VAL A 583 6.07 -13.71 12.06
C VAL A 583 6.46 -13.25 13.47
N MET A 584 6.84 -11.99 13.61
CA MET A 584 7.12 -11.38 14.90
C MET A 584 6.36 -10.07 15.06
N THR A 585 5.61 -9.96 16.17
CA THR A 585 4.78 -8.79 16.48
C THR A 585 5.15 -8.20 17.85
N PRO A 586 5.67 -6.96 17.92
CA PRO A 586 5.93 -6.31 19.19
C PRO A 586 4.63 -5.78 19.81
N TYR A 587 4.35 -6.18 21.04
CA TYR A 587 3.20 -5.76 21.84
C TYR A 587 3.67 -5.19 23.18
N TYR A 588 3.02 -4.13 23.65
CA TYR A 588 3.36 -3.57 24.96
C TYR A 588 2.17 -3.66 25.92
N SER A 589 1.17 -2.80 25.76
CA SER A 589 0.06 -2.67 26.71
C SER A 589 -1.26 -2.26 26.05
N GLU A 590 -1.31 -2.31 24.72
CA GLU A 590 -2.53 -2.03 23.96
C GLU A 590 -3.66 -3.02 24.32
N GLU A 591 -4.91 -2.69 23.96
CA GLU A 591 -6.03 -3.58 24.23
C GLU A 591 -5.89 -4.92 23.48
N THR A 592 -6.01 -6.03 24.22
CA THR A 592 -5.96 -7.38 23.65
C THR A 592 -7.31 -7.76 23.03
N VAL A 593 -8.38 -7.62 23.83
CA VAL A 593 -9.80 -7.81 23.47
C VAL A 593 -10.57 -6.76 24.28
N TYR A 594 -11.57 -6.08 23.69
CA TYR A 594 -12.42 -5.15 24.44
C TYR A 594 -13.22 -5.87 25.54
N SER A 595 -13.35 -5.26 26.71
CA SER A 595 -14.22 -5.78 27.78
C SER A 595 -15.68 -5.39 27.57
N LYS A 596 -16.58 -6.05 28.29
CA LYS A 596 -18.01 -5.68 28.32
C LYS A 596 -18.18 -4.21 28.74
N SER A 597 -17.47 -3.79 29.78
CA SER A 597 -17.51 -2.42 30.28
C SER A 597 -16.96 -1.41 29.27
N ASP A 598 -15.90 -1.74 28.53
CA ASP A 598 -15.35 -0.82 27.53
C ASP A 598 -16.35 -0.56 26.39
N LEU A 599 -17.14 -1.58 26.02
CA LEU A 599 -18.11 -1.48 24.94
C LEU A 599 -19.33 -0.63 25.31
N ASP A 600 -19.77 -0.73 26.56
CA ASP A 600 -20.97 -0.08 27.09
C ASP A 600 -20.68 1.30 27.72
N LEU A 601 -19.41 1.60 28.02
CA LEU A 601 -19.01 2.87 28.61
C LEU A 601 -19.29 4.03 27.64
N GLU A 602 -20.22 4.90 28.03
CA GLU A 602 -20.50 6.14 27.34
C GLU A 602 -19.40 7.18 27.56
N ASN A 603 -19.09 7.93 26.51
CA ASN A 603 -18.20 9.10 26.58
C ASN A 603 -18.95 10.34 27.13
N GLU A 604 -18.27 11.50 27.17
CA GLU A 604 -18.86 12.80 27.56
C GLU A 604 -20.05 13.23 26.68
N ASP A 605 -20.25 12.59 25.52
CA ASP A 605 -21.33 12.84 24.55
C ASP A 605 -22.45 11.79 24.60
N GLY A 606 -22.43 10.83 25.53
CA GLY A 606 -23.42 9.74 25.62
C GLY A 606 -23.25 8.65 24.56
N VAL A 607 -22.10 8.57 23.90
CA VAL A 607 -21.80 7.62 22.81
C VAL A 607 -20.87 6.51 23.31
N SER A 608 -21.34 5.27 23.22
CA SER A 608 -20.56 4.06 23.53
C SER A 608 -19.83 3.50 22.29
N ILE A 609 -18.82 2.65 22.50
CA ILE A 609 -18.08 2.02 21.39
C ILE A 609 -19.00 1.13 20.55
N ILE A 610 -19.92 0.41 21.19
CA ILE A 610 -20.84 -0.48 20.47
C ILE A 610 -21.80 0.32 19.58
N PHE A 611 -22.38 1.42 20.10
CA PHE A 611 -23.23 2.30 19.31
C PHE A 611 -22.47 2.84 18.09
N TYR A 612 -21.23 3.26 18.28
CA TYR A 612 -20.38 3.76 17.20
C TYR A 612 -20.14 2.71 16.11
N LEU A 613 -19.79 1.48 16.49
CA LEU A 613 -19.54 0.39 15.55
C LEU A 613 -20.78 -0.01 14.75
N GLN A 614 -21.95 -0.07 15.40
CA GLN A 614 -23.22 -0.36 14.72
C GLN A 614 -23.57 0.70 13.66
N LYS A 615 -23.22 1.97 13.90
CA LYS A 615 -23.49 3.06 12.95
C LYS A 615 -22.54 3.07 11.76
N ILE A 616 -21.28 2.67 11.96
CA ILE A 616 -20.28 2.64 10.89
C ILE A 616 -20.35 1.36 10.05
N TYR A 617 -20.72 0.24 10.68
CA TYR A 617 -20.78 -1.08 10.03
C TYR A 617 -22.18 -1.71 10.15
N PRO A 618 -23.24 -1.06 9.61
CA PRO A 618 -24.62 -1.54 9.78
C PRO A 618 -24.89 -2.86 9.07
N ASP A 619 -24.28 -3.08 7.91
CA ASP A 619 -24.35 -4.33 7.15
C ASP A 619 -23.64 -5.48 7.89
N GLU A 620 -22.43 -5.24 8.40
CA GLU A 620 -21.69 -6.25 9.15
C GLU A 620 -22.35 -6.59 10.50
N TRP A 621 -23.04 -5.62 11.11
CA TRP A 621 -23.84 -5.85 12.31
C TRP A 621 -25.03 -6.79 12.01
N ASN A 622 -25.72 -6.58 10.89
CA ASN A 622 -26.82 -7.46 10.48
C ASN A 622 -26.34 -8.89 10.22
N ASN A 623 -25.19 -9.05 9.54
CA ASN A 623 -24.58 -10.35 9.28
C ASN A 623 -24.14 -11.06 10.58
N PHE A 624 -23.66 -10.29 11.56
CA PHE A 624 -23.34 -10.80 12.90
C PHE A 624 -24.59 -11.31 13.62
N MET A 625 -25.67 -10.52 13.63
CA MET A 625 -26.95 -10.92 14.23
C MET A 625 -27.55 -12.17 13.56
N GLU A 626 -27.41 -12.28 12.23
CA GLU A 626 -27.75 -13.50 11.47
C GLU A 626 -26.93 -14.70 11.95
N ARG A 627 -25.61 -14.54 12.14
CA ARG A 627 -24.71 -15.64 12.57
C ARG A 627 -25.04 -16.19 13.95
N ILE A 628 -25.35 -15.31 14.90
CA ILE A 628 -25.70 -15.70 16.28
C ILE A 628 -27.20 -16.03 16.43
N ASN A 629 -27.97 -15.98 15.34
CA ASN A 629 -29.40 -16.26 15.29
C ASN A 629 -30.22 -15.43 16.31
N CYS A 630 -29.86 -14.16 16.50
CA CYS A 630 -30.55 -13.22 17.41
C CYS A 630 -31.36 -12.20 16.60
N LYS A 631 -32.56 -11.84 17.09
CA LYS A 631 -33.42 -10.84 16.41
C LYS A 631 -33.34 -9.47 17.06
N ARG A 632 -33.09 -9.41 18.36
CA ARG A 632 -33.00 -8.16 19.12
C ARG A 632 -31.66 -8.05 19.84
N GLU A 633 -31.15 -6.83 19.97
CA GLU A 633 -29.88 -6.56 20.66
C GLU A 633 -29.91 -6.98 22.13
N SER A 634 -31.05 -6.86 22.81
CA SER A 634 -31.20 -7.31 24.21
C SER A 634 -30.95 -8.81 24.39
N GLU A 635 -31.15 -9.63 23.36
CA GLU A 635 -30.90 -11.08 23.38
C GLU A 635 -29.39 -11.38 23.36
N VAL A 636 -28.57 -10.47 22.81
CA VAL A 636 -27.10 -10.59 22.79
C VAL A 636 -26.53 -10.39 24.18
N TRP A 637 -27.01 -9.37 24.91
CA TRP A 637 -26.54 -9.06 26.26
C TRP A 637 -27.02 -10.04 27.34
N GLY A 638 -28.06 -10.81 27.05
CA GLY A 638 -28.67 -11.79 27.97
C GLY A 638 -27.93 -13.13 28.07
N ASN A 639 -27.03 -13.46 27.14
CA ASN A 639 -26.26 -14.71 27.14
C ASN A 639 -24.74 -14.41 27.17
N GLU A 640 -24.02 -14.99 28.13
CA GLU A 640 -22.57 -14.77 28.29
C GLU A 640 -21.76 -15.21 27.06
N GLU A 641 -22.17 -16.28 26.38
CA GLU A 641 -21.52 -16.74 25.15
C GLU A 641 -21.68 -15.71 24.02
N ASN A 642 -22.88 -15.16 23.86
CA ASN A 642 -23.16 -14.11 22.88
C ASN A 642 -22.38 -12.83 23.19
N VAL A 643 -22.24 -12.47 24.48
CA VAL A 643 -21.40 -11.35 24.91
C VAL A 643 -19.93 -11.59 24.57
N LEU A 644 -19.42 -12.81 24.71
CA LEU A 644 -18.05 -13.14 24.32
C LEU A 644 -17.87 -13.00 22.79
N GLN A 645 -18.82 -13.49 21.99
CA GLN A 645 -18.80 -13.31 20.54
C GLN A 645 -18.88 -11.83 20.13
N LEU A 646 -19.69 -11.02 20.83
CA LEU A 646 -19.78 -9.58 20.62
C LEU A 646 -18.45 -8.87 20.92
N ARG A 647 -17.78 -9.23 22.02
CA ARG A 647 -16.46 -8.71 22.38
C ARG A 647 -15.43 -9.01 21.30
N HIS A 648 -15.45 -10.23 20.74
CA HIS A 648 -14.59 -10.57 19.60
C HIS A 648 -14.96 -9.77 18.36
N TRP A 649 -16.24 -9.70 17.99
CA TRP A 649 -16.72 -8.95 16.83
C TRP A 649 -16.26 -7.48 16.87
N ALA A 650 -16.38 -6.82 18.03
CA ALA A 650 -15.91 -5.45 18.21
C ALA A 650 -14.38 -5.34 18.16
N SER A 651 -13.67 -6.29 18.77
CA SER A 651 -12.19 -6.30 18.80
C SER A 651 -11.58 -6.48 17.41
N LEU A 652 -12.24 -7.23 16.53
CA LEU A 652 -11.83 -7.42 15.13
C LEU A 652 -12.02 -6.17 14.25
N ARG A 653 -12.79 -5.19 14.72
CA ARG A 653 -12.99 -3.89 14.05
C ARG A 653 -12.14 -2.77 14.66
N GLY A 654 -11.60 -2.99 15.86
CA GLY A 654 -10.62 -2.12 16.50
C GLY A 654 -9.16 -2.39 16.09
N GLN A 655 -8.24 -1.70 16.76
CA GLN A 655 -6.78 -1.90 16.65
C GLN A 655 -6.27 -2.74 17.83
N THR A 656 -6.78 -3.96 17.96
CA THR A 656 -6.49 -4.88 19.08
C THR A 656 -5.47 -5.95 18.72
N LEU A 657 -4.80 -6.53 19.72
CA LEU A 657 -3.91 -7.68 19.49
C LEU A 657 -4.67 -8.89 18.92
N CYS A 658 -5.92 -9.12 19.33
CA CYS A 658 -6.76 -10.21 18.83
C CYS A 658 -6.93 -10.16 17.30
N ARG A 659 -7.17 -8.98 16.72
CA ARG A 659 -7.28 -8.80 15.27
C ARG A 659 -6.00 -9.22 14.55
N THR A 660 -4.87 -8.73 15.02
CA THR A 660 -3.54 -8.99 14.46
C THR A 660 -3.17 -10.46 14.57
N VAL A 661 -3.46 -11.10 15.70
CA VAL A 661 -3.22 -12.53 15.88
C VAL A 661 -4.05 -13.35 14.90
N ARG A 662 -5.36 -13.09 14.79
CA ARG A 662 -6.23 -13.76 13.80
C ARG A 662 -5.66 -13.60 12.39
N GLY A 663 -5.35 -12.37 11.98
CA GLY A 663 -4.84 -12.06 10.66
C GLY A 663 -3.55 -12.83 10.33
N MET A 664 -2.56 -12.83 11.24
CA MET A 664 -1.30 -13.55 11.01
C MET A 664 -1.47 -15.08 11.06
N MET A 665 -2.44 -15.58 11.84
CA MET A 665 -2.75 -17.00 11.87
C MET A 665 -3.44 -17.51 10.60
N TYR A 666 -3.94 -16.63 9.72
CA TYR A 666 -4.36 -17.03 8.38
C TYR A 666 -3.22 -17.60 7.53
N TYR A 667 -1.95 -17.27 7.79
CA TYR A 667 -0.84 -17.97 7.14
C TYR A 667 -0.85 -19.47 7.46
N ARG A 668 -1.08 -19.85 8.73
CA ARG A 668 -1.18 -21.25 9.11
C ARG A 668 -2.36 -21.94 8.42
N ARG A 669 -3.54 -21.29 8.40
CA ARG A 669 -4.74 -21.82 7.72
C ARG A 669 -4.51 -21.99 6.22
N ALA A 670 -3.94 -20.98 5.56
CA ALA A 670 -3.56 -21.01 4.15
C ALA A 670 -2.58 -22.15 3.85
N LEU A 671 -1.55 -22.34 4.68
CA LEU A 671 -0.58 -23.43 4.51
C LEU A 671 -1.20 -24.82 4.71
N LYS A 672 -2.11 -24.99 5.68
CA LYS A 672 -2.84 -26.27 5.89
C LYS A 672 -3.66 -26.62 4.64
N LEU A 673 -4.41 -25.66 4.11
CA LEU A 673 -5.20 -25.83 2.88
C LEU A 673 -4.33 -26.09 1.65
N GLN A 674 -3.22 -25.36 1.50
CA GLN A 674 -2.29 -25.57 0.38
C GLN A 674 -1.55 -26.91 0.47
N ALA A 675 -1.21 -27.36 1.68
CA ALA A 675 -0.60 -28.67 1.91
C ALA A 675 -1.59 -29.79 1.57
N PHE A 676 -2.88 -29.60 1.88
CA PHE A 676 -3.94 -30.52 1.48
C PHE A 676 -3.97 -30.69 -0.04
N LEU A 677 -3.96 -29.61 -0.80
CA LEU A 677 -4.01 -29.67 -2.27
C LEU A 677 -2.74 -30.20 -2.93
N ASP A 678 -1.62 -30.21 -2.20
CA ASP A 678 -0.34 -30.80 -2.62
C ASP A 678 -0.26 -32.30 -2.31
N MET A 679 -0.98 -32.79 -1.29
CA MET A 679 -0.85 -34.14 -0.73
C MET A 679 -2.06 -35.05 -0.96
N ALA A 680 -3.28 -34.49 -1.08
CA ALA A 680 -4.51 -35.25 -1.19
C ALA A 680 -4.67 -35.94 -2.55
N SER A 681 -5.34 -37.08 -2.54
CA SER A 681 -5.78 -37.83 -3.72
C SER A 681 -6.91 -37.10 -4.47
N GLU A 682 -7.17 -37.50 -5.71
CA GLU A 682 -8.25 -36.88 -6.49
C GLU A 682 -9.63 -37.06 -5.84
N CYS A 683 -9.89 -38.22 -5.21
CA CYS A 683 -11.15 -38.47 -4.48
C CYS A 683 -11.30 -37.52 -3.29
N GLU A 684 -10.28 -37.37 -2.45
CA GLU A 684 -10.30 -36.47 -1.28
C GLU A 684 -10.47 -35.00 -1.70
N ILE A 685 -9.85 -34.57 -2.81
CA ILE A 685 -10.01 -33.20 -3.35
C ILE A 685 -11.45 -32.94 -3.80
N LEU A 686 -12.15 -33.97 -4.29
CA LEU A 686 -13.56 -33.89 -4.71
C LEU A 686 -14.51 -33.91 -3.51
N GLU A 687 -14.18 -34.64 -2.44
CA GLU A 687 -14.98 -34.71 -1.21
C GLU A 687 -14.96 -33.41 -0.40
N GLY A 688 -13.84 -32.68 -0.39
CA GLY A 688 -13.76 -31.37 0.25
C GLY A 688 -12.71 -31.25 1.35
N TYR A 689 -12.07 -30.08 1.45
CA TYR A 689 -11.15 -29.79 2.55
C TYR A 689 -11.83 -29.89 3.93
N LYS A 690 -13.10 -29.48 4.05
CA LYS A 690 -13.85 -29.52 5.31
C LYS A 690 -14.06 -30.94 5.84
N ALA A 691 -14.21 -31.93 4.97
CA ALA A 691 -14.33 -33.34 5.36
C ALA A 691 -13.06 -33.88 6.04
N VAL A 692 -11.89 -33.31 5.71
CA VAL A 692 -10.58 -33.70 6.27
C VAL A 692 -10.16 -32.79 7.44
N ALA A 693 -10.67 -31.56 7.49
CA ALA A 693 -10.37 -30.59 8.55
C ALA A 693 -11.03 -30.98 9.88
N ASP A 694 -12.25 -31.52 9.84
CA ASP A 694 -13.01 -32.03 10.99
C ASP A 694 -13.19 -33.56 10.89
N PRO A 695 -12.12 -34.36 11.11
CA PRO A 695 -12.21 -35.81 11.05
C PRO A 695 -13.06 -36.37 12.20
N ALA A 696 -13.70 -37.52 11.96
CA ALA A 696 -14.43 -38.24 13.01
C ALA A 696 -13.51 -38.56 14.21
N GLU A 697 -14.07 -38.62 15.42
CA GLU A 697 -13.32 -38.83 16.68
C GLU A 697 -12.42 -40.08 16.67
N GLU A 698 -12.75 -41.09 15.86
CA GLU A 698 -11.95 -42.31 15.68
C GLU A 698 -10.66 -42.06 14.86
N GLU A 699 -10.70 -41.17 13.85
CA GLU A 699 -9.54 -40.82 13.02
C GLU A 699 -8.58 -39.85 13.71
N LYS A 700 -9.09 -39.00 14.63
CA LYS A 700 -8.27 -38.09 15.46
C LYS A 700 -7.21 -38.82 16.30
N LYS A 701 -7.47 -40.09 16.66
CA LYS A 701 -6.55 -40.92 17.46
C LYS A 701 -5.42 -41.55 16.64
N SER A 702 -5.52 -41.54 15.31
CA SER A 702 -4.47 -42.10 14.43
C SER A 702 -3.42 -41.05 14.10
N GLN A 703 -2.20 -41.22 14.61
CA GLN A 703 -1.03 -40.37 14.28
C GLN A 703 -0.67 -40.37 12.77
N ARG A 704 -1.26 -41.26 11.96
CA ARG A 704 -1.04 -41.36 10.51
C ARG A 704 -2.09 -40.66 9.65
N SER A 705 -3.13 -40.06 10.25
CA SER A 705 -4.20 -39.38 9.50
C SER A 705 -3.66 -38.25 8.62
N LEU A 706 -4.31 -37.98 7.48
CA LEU A 706 -3.94 -36.88 6.58
C LEU A 706 -3.96 -35.55 7.34
N SER A 707 -4.98 -35.32 8.18
CA SER A 707 -5.11 -34.11 9.00
C SER A 707 -3.89 -33.84 9.90
N SER A 708 -3.41 -34.87 10.63
CA SER A 708 -2.20 -34.74 11.47
C SER A 708 -0.95 -34.41 10.65
N GLN A 709 -0.81 -34.98 9.45
CA GLN A 709 0.31 -34.65 8.56
C GLN A 709 0.26 -33.21 8.06
N LEU A 710 -0.94 -32.70 7.75
CA LEU A 710 -1.14 -31.32 7.30
C LEU A 710 -0.77 -30.31 8.40
N GLU A 711 -1.15 -30.60 9.64
CA GLU A 711 -0.80 -29.78 10.79
C GLU A 711 0.71 -29.77 11.04
N ALA A 712 1.36 -30.93 11.01
CA ALA A 712 2.80 -31.03 11.15
C ALA A 712 3.54 -30.24 10.06
N VAL A 713 3.09 -30.30 8.80
CA VAL A 713 3.70 -29.52 7.71
C VAL A 713 3.52 -28.02 7.92
N ALA A 714 2.33 -27.57 8.32
CA ALA A 714 2.08 -26.16 8.60
C ALA A 714 2.96 -25.65 9.76
N ASP A 715 3.05 -26.40 10.85
CA ASP A 715 3.82 -26.03 12.04
C ASP A 715 5.34 -26.09 11.81
N MET A 716 5.83 -26.94 10.90
CA MET A 716 7.23 -26.94 10.45
C MET A 716 7.59 -25.71 9.58
N LYS A 717 6.61 -25.15 8.86
CA LYS A 717 6.83 -24.05 7.90
C LYS A 717 6.54 -22.67 8.49
N PHE A 718 5.67 -22.58 9.48
CA PHE A 718 5.23 -21.31 10.03
C PHE A 718 5.27 -21.30 11.56
N THR A 719 5.77 -20.20 12.14
CA THR A 719 5.71 -19.94 13.57
C THR A 719 5.37 -18.48 13.82
N TYR A 720 4.55 -18.20 14.83
CA TYR A 720 4.19 -16.83 15.18
C TYR A 720 4.62 -16.51 16.62
N VAL A 721 5.45 -15.47 16.78
CA VAL A 721 5.94 -14.99 18.08
C VAL A 721 5.41 -13.57 18.35
N ALA A 722 4.50 -13.44 19.30
CA ALA A 722 4.10 -12.15 19.85
C ALA A 722 5.03 -11.78 21.02
N THR A 723 5.64 -10.60 20.99
CA THR A 723 6.60 -10.17 22.01
C THR A 723 5.90 -9.24 23.00
N CYS A 724 5.37 -9.80 24.07
CA CYS A 724 4.61 -9.10 25.10
C CYS A 724 5.52 -8.80 26.29
N GLN A 725 6.32 -7.74 26.20
CA GLN A 725 7.41 -7.40 27.13
C GLN A 725 7.03 -7.46 28.62
N ILE A 726 5.80 -7.06 28.96
CA ILE A 726 5.30 -6.95 30.34
C ILE A 726 4.34 -8.08 30.75
N TYR A 727 4.20 -9.14 29.95
CA TYR A 727 3.27 -10.23 30.22
C TYR A 727 3.50 -10.90 31.58
N GLY A 728 4.77 -11.11 31.98
CA GLY A 728 5.11 -11.64 33.30
C GLY A 728 4.55 -10.77 34.45
N ASN A 729 4.70 -9.44 34.34
CA ASN A 729 4.15 -8.51 35.34
C ASN A 729 2.62 -8.51 35.32
N GLN A 730 2.00 -8.53 34.12
CA GLN A 730 0.54 -8.58 33.98
C GLN A 730 -0.05 -9.86 34.60
N LYS A 731 0.66 -10.99 34.47
CA LYS A 731 0.29 -12.26 35.10
C LYS A 731 0.34 -12.16 36.61
N GLN A 732 1.44 -11.63 37.16
CA GLN A 732 1.61 -11.46 38.61
C GLN A 732 0.58 -10.48 39.21
N SER A 733 0.20 -9.44 38.47
CA SER A 733 -0.79 -8.45 38.91
C SER A 733 -2.24 -8.87 38.71
N GLY A 734 -2.51 -10.03 38.10
CA GLY A 734 -3.88 -10.45 37.77
C GLY A 734 -4.57 -9.55 36.73
N ASP A 735 -3.81 -8.95 35.81
CA ASP A 735 -4.37 -8.10 34.75
C ASP A 735 -5.18 -8.94 33.75
N ARG A 736 -6.40 -8.50 33.43
CA ARG A 736 -7.29 -9.12 32.43
C ARG A 736 -6.58 -9.41 31.11
N ARG A 737 -5.67 -8.52 30.68
CA ARG A 737 -4.92 -8.68 29.42
C ARG A 737 -4.07 -9.95 29.40
N ALA A 738 -3.55 -10.41 30.54
CA ALA A 738 -2.79 -11.66 30.60
C ALA A 738 -3.69 -12.87 30.34
N THR A 739 -4.90 -12.88 30.90
CA THR A 739 -5.92 -13.91 30.66
C THR A 739 -6.38 -13.89 29.20
N ASP A 740 -6.62 -12.72 28.63
CA ASP A 740 -7.00 -12.58 27.22
C ASP A 740 -5.87 -13.09 26.28
N ILE A 741 -4.60 -12.81 26.61
CA ILE A 741 -3.43 -13.34 25.87
C ILE A 741 -3.35 -14.87 25.99
N LEU A 742 -3.59 -15.44 27.17
CA LEU A 742 -3.64 -16.89 27.35
C LEU A 742 -4.74 -17.51 26.48
N ASN A 743 -5.95 -16.95 26.49
CA ASN A 743 -7.05 -17.40 25.64
C ASN A 743 -6.69 -17.35 24.15
N LEU A 744 -5.96 -16.33 23.70
CA LEU A 744 -5.45 -16.28 22.32
C LEU A 744 -4.45 -17.42 22.04
N MET A 745 -3.57 -17.77 22.98
CA MET A 745 -2.65 -18.90 22.81
C MET A 745 -3.38 -20.26 22.76
N VAL A 746 -4.47 -20.41 23.53
CA VAL A 746 -5.33 -21.61 23.49
C VAL A 746 -6.03 -21.72 22.12
N ASN A 747 -6.66 -20.63 21.68
CA ASN A 747 -7.41 -20.61 20.41
C ASN A 747 -6.50 -20.73 19.17
N TYR A 748 -5.23 -20.34 19.29
CA TYR A 748 -4.25 -20.40 18.21
C TYR A 748 -2.99 -21.19 18.62
N PRO A 749 -2.98 -22.53 18.49
CA PRO A 749 -1.87 -23.38 18.94
C PRO A 749 -0.48 -23.07 18.35
N GLY A 750 -0.42 -22.37 17.22
CA GLY A 750 0.80 -21.89 16.58
C GLY A 750 1.37 -20.59 17.17
N LEU A 751 0.61 -19.89 18.01
CA LEU A 751 1.04 -18.65 18.68
C LEU A 751 1.97 -18.97 19.85
N ARG A 752 3.06 -18.21 19.95
CA ARG A 752 3.98 -18.20 21.08
C ARG A 752 4.08 -16.78 21.62
N VAL A 753 4.20 -16.64 22.94
CA VAL A 753 4.39 -15.35 23.58
C VAL A 753 5.78 -15.29 24.19
N ALA A 754 6.54 -14.26 23.83
CA ALA A 754 7.84 -13.97 24.42
C ALA A 754 7.72 -12.75 25.33
N TYR A 755 8.28 -12.80 26.53
CA TYR A 755 8.27 -11.68 27.48
C TYR A 755 9.60 -11.54 28.22
N ILE A 756 9.72 -10.45 28.99
CA ILE A 756 10.87 -10.19 29.84
C ILE A 756 10.44 -10.40 31.29
N ASP A 757 11.17 -11.26 31.98
CA ASP A 757 10.95 -11.59 33.38
C ASP A 757 12.05 -10.94 34.22
N GLU A 758 11.66 -10.16 35.22
CA GLU A 758 12.56 -9.43 36.11
C GLU A 758 12.55 -10.10 37.48
N VAL A 759 13.69 -10.70 37.86
CA VAL A 759 13.82 -11.49 39.10
C VAL A 759 14.94 -10.91 39.96
N GLU A 760 14.71 -10.83 41.27
CA GLU A 760 15.74 -10.46 42.24
C GLU A 760 16.48 -11.71 42.72
N GLU A 761 17.74 -11.85 42.32
CA GLU A 761 18.63 -12.94 42.77
C GLU A 761 19.57 -12.42 43.87
N ARG A 762 19.83 -13.24 44.88
CA ARG A 762 20.85 -12.95 45.92
C ARG A 762 22.18 -13.57 45.53
N GLU A 763 23.19 -12.74 45.31
CA GLU A 763 24.58 -13.18 45.16
C GLU A 763 25.36 -12.68 46.39
N GLY A 764 25.41 -13.52 47.44
CA GLY A 764 25.89 -13.14 48.77
C GLY A 764 24.94 -12.17 49.49
N ASP A 765 25.49 -11.09 50.07
CA ASP A 765 24.71 -10.03 50.76
C ASP A 765 24.09 -8.99 49.81
N LYS A 766 24.30 -9.11 48.49
CA LYS A 766 23.79 -8.15 47.51
C LYS A 766 22.62 -8.75 46.72
N VAL A 767 21.49 -8.03 46.74
CA VAL A 767 20.34 -8.30 45.87
C VAL A 767 20.65 -7.69 44.50
N GLN A 768 20.70 -8.51 43.47
CA GLN A 768 20.89 -8.07 42.09
C GLN A 768 19.65 -8.38 41.25
N LYS A 769 19.22 -7.39 40.46
CA LYS A 769 18.17 -7.59 39.46
C LYS A 769 18.73 -8.32 38.25
N VAL A 770 18.13 -9.45 37.94
CA VAL A 770 18.46 -10.30 36.80
C VAL A 770 17.28 -10.31 35.85
N PHE A 771 17.57 -10.24 34.56
CA PHE A 771 16.58 -10.17 33.50
C PHE A 771 16.62 -11.47 32.70
N TYR A 772 15.46 -12.06 32.43
CA TYR A 772 15.33 -13.24 31.59
C TYR A 772 14.44 -12.92 30.39
N SER A 773 14.76 -13.46 29.23
CA SER A 773 13.80 -13.58 28.13
C SER A 773 13.18 -14.96 28.17
N VAL A 774 11.85 -15.00 28.25
CA VAL A 774 11.08 -16.24 28.42
C VAL A 774 10.14 -16.41 27.22
N LEU A 775 10.02 -17.65 26.73
CA LEU A 775 9.06 -18.04 25.70
C LEU A 775 8.04 -19.00 26.31
N VAL A 776 6.75 -18.69 26.15
CA VAL A 776 5.64 -19.53 26.59
C VAL A 776 4.74 -19.99 25.43
N LYS A 777 4.02 -21.08 25.69
CA LYS A 777 2.97 -21.66 24.84
C LYS A 777 1.80 -22.10 25.72
N ALA A 778 0.57 -22.08 25.19
CA ALA A 778 -0.54 -22.77 25.83
C ALA A 778 -0.44 -24.31 25.68
N LEU A 779 -0.46 -25.02 26.80
CA LEU A 779 -0.65 -26.47 26.90
C LEU A 779 -1.71 -26.73 27.98
N ASP A 780 -2.70 -27.58 27.70
CA ASP A 780 -3.78 -27.93 28.64
C ASP A 780 -4.47 -26.71 29.29
N ASN A 781 -4.74 -25.67 28.48
CA ASN A 781 -5.31 -24.37 28.90
C ASN A 781 -4.45 -23.55 29.89
N HIS A 782 -3.18 -23.89 30.08
CA HIS A 782 -2.24 -23.16 30.92
C HIS A 782 -1.04 -22.67 30.11
N ASP A 783 -0.42 -21.56 30.53
CA ASP A 783 0.83 -21.11 29.93
C ASP A 783 2.01 -21.92 30.47
N GLN A 784 2.69 -22.63 29.57
CA GLN A 784 3.89 -23.41 29.86
C GLN A 784 5.12 -22.70 29.31
N GLU A 785 6.14 -22.53 30.16
CA GLU A 785 7.45 -22.05 29.76
C GLU A 785 8.17 -23.10 28.91
N ILE A 786 8.60 -22.70 27.72
CA ILE A 786 9.39 -23.55 26.81
C ILE A 786 10.88 -23.25 26.99
N TYR A 787 11.24 -21.96 27.03
CA TYR A 787 12.63 -21.51 27.15
C TYR A 787 12.72 -20.34 28.12
N ARG A 788 13.78 -20.32 28.93
CA ARG A 788 14.19 -19.18 29.77
C ARG A 788 15.67 -18.90 29.51
N ILE A 789 16.00 -17.68 29.08
CA ILE A 789 17.36 -17.27 28.71
C ILE A 789 17.76 -16.04 29.52
N LYS A 790 18.84 -16.13 30.31
CA LYS A 790 19.38 -15.01 31.10
C LYS A 790 19.96 -13.94 30.16
N LEU A 791 19.51 -12.70 30.32
CA LEU A 791 19.98 -11.55 29.56
C LEU A 791 21.22 -10.94 30.22
N PRO A 792 22.13 -10.31 29.44
CA PRO A 792 23.39 -9.77 29.96
C PRO A 792 23.23 -8.50 30.81
N GLY A 793 22.02 -7.94 30.90
CA GLY A 793 21.74 -6.70 31.60
C GLY A 793 20.29 -6.24 31.39
N PRO A 794 19.95 -5.01 31.78
CA PRO A 794 18.61 -4.46 31.61
C PRO A 794 18.26 -4.43 30.12
N ALA A 795 17.10 -5.01 29.79
CA ALA A 795 16.70 -5.18 28.41
C ALA A 795 16.17 -3.89 27.76
N LYS A 796 15.61 -2.98 28.55
CA LYS A 796 14.99 -1.73 28.08
C LYS A 796 16.01 -0.59 28.10
N LEU A 797 16.55 -0.24 26.93
CA LEU A 797 17.55 0.83 26.76
C LEU A 797 16.95 2.14 26.22
N GLY A 798 15.89 2.07 25.40
CA GLY A 798 15.27 3.21 24.74
C GLY A 798 13.74 3.10 24.61
N GLU A 799 13.24 3.25 23.38
CA GLU A 799 11.82 3.48 23.02
C GLU A 799 10.93 2.21 23.07
N GLY A 800 11.47 1.06 23.47
CA GLY A 800 10.71 -0.15 23.81
C GLY A 800 10.51 -1.12 22.64
N LYS A 801 10.05 -0.64 21.46
CA LYS A 801 9.85 -1.48 20.24
C LYS A 801 11.13 -2.21 19.78
N PRO A 802 12.29 -1.54 19.58
CA PRO A 802 13.51 -2.23 19.15
C PRO A 802 13.96 -3.29 20.16
N GLU A 803 13.84 -3.01 21.47
CA GLU A 803 14.17 -3.97 22.52
C GLU A 803 13.21 -5.16 22.53
N ASN A 804 11.92 -4.94 22.25
CA ASN A 804 10.87 -5.96 22.14
C ASN A 804 11.23 -6.98 21.05
N GLN A 805 11.60 -6.45 19.88
CA GLN A 805 12.01 -7.29 18.75
C GLN A 805 13.34 -7.99 19.03
N ASN A 806 14.32 -7.29 19.60
CA ASN A 806 15.67 -7.83 19.79
C ASN A 806 15.76 -8.93 20.84
N HIS A 807 15.01 -8.86 21.94
CA HIS A 807 15.04 -9.95 22.94
C HIS A 807 14.36 -11.22 22.40
N ALA A 808 13.30 -11.06 21.60
CA ALA A 808 12.48 -12.19 21.14
C ALA A 808 12.99 -12.83 19.85
N ILE A 809 13.87 -12.15 19.09
CA ILE A 809 14.37 -12.66 17.80
C ILE A 809 15.02 -14.04 17.90
N ILE A 810 15.59 -14.38 19.06
CA ILE A 810 16.20 -15.69 19.35
C ILE A 810 15.19 -16.85 19.35
N PHE A 811 13.90 -16.55 19.58
CA PHE A 811 12.81 -17.54 19.58
C PHE A 811 12.19 -17.75 18.21
N THR A 812 12.45 -16.87 17.24
CA THR A 812 12.01 -17.05 15.85
C THR A 812 12.72 -18.24 15.19
N ARG A 813 12.09 -18.86 14.19
CA ARG A 813 12.57 -20.05 13.45
C ARG A 813 12.42 -19.85 11.92
N GLY A 814 13.02 -20.74 11.14
CA GLY A 814 13.01 -20.67 9.67
C GLY A 814 14.04 -19.71 9.07
N GLU A 815 14.08 -19.64 7.74
CA GLU A 815 15.01 -18.82 6.96
C GLU A 815 14.53 -17.37 6.79
N ALA A 816 13.21 -17.14 6.83
CA ALA A 816 12.62 -15.82 6.69
C ALA A 816 11.93 -15.32 7.97
N LEU A 817 11.87 -13.99 8.15
CA LEU A 817 11.24 -13.34 9.29
C LEU A 817 10.41 -12.15 8.82
N GLN A 818 9.10 -12.19 9.01
CA GLN A 818 8.22 -11.06 8.78
C GLN A 818 8.05 -10.25 10.06
N THR A 819 8.26 -8.94 9.98
CA THR A 819 8.00 -8.01 11.08
C THR A 819 6.65 -7.37 10.91
N ILE A 820 5.78 -7.52 11.90
CA ILE A 820 4.41 -7.04 11.87
C ILE A 820 4.21 -6.09 13.06
N ASP A 821 3.69 -4.89 12.84
CA ASP A 821 3.27 -4.01 13.91
C ASP A 821 1.97 -4.53 14.55
N MET A 822 1.77 -4.29 15.85
CA MET A 822 0.59 -4.76 16.57
C MET A 822 -0.75 -4.32 15.96
N ASN A 823 -0.82 -3.25 15.18
CA ASN A 823 -2.07 -2.77 14.57
C ASN A 823 -2.21 -3.16 13.09
N GLN A 824 -1.44 -4.15 12.62
CA GLN A 824 -1.59 -4.71 11.28
C GLN A 824 -2.49 -5.93 11.29
N ASP A 825 -3.22 -6.13 10.20
CA ASP A 825 -4.12 -7.26 9.98
C ASP A 825 -3.68 -7.98 8.70
N ASN A 826 -4.05 -9.23 8.54
CA ASN A 826 -3.83 -9.93 7.28
C ASN A 826 -5.10 -10.68 6.88
N TYR A 827 -5.20 -10.97 5.60
CA TYR A 827 -6.40 -11.51 4.98
C TYR A 827 -6.12 -12.92 4.47
N LEU A 828 -7.09 -13.85 4.56
CA LEU A 828 -6.87 -15.24 4.17
C LEU A 828 -6.41 -15.36 2.70
N GLU A 829 -7.06 -14.63 1.81
CA GLU A 829 -6.74 -14.60 0.39
C GLU A 829 -5.35 -14.02 0.08
N GLU A 830 -4.85 -13.12 0.92
CA GLU A 830 -3.49 -12.58 0.82
C GLU A 830 -2.45 -13.56 1.38
N ALA A 831 -2.79 -14.26 2.46
CA ALA A 831 -1.94 -15.28 3.08
C ALA A 831 -1.61 -16.45 2.11
N LEU A 832 -2.49 -16.76 1.16
CA LEU A 832 -2.25 -17.74 0.09
C LEU A 832 -1.01 -17.43 -0.76
N LYS A 833 -0.61 -16.15 -0.86
CA LYS A 833 0.49 -15.68 -1.72
C LYS A 833 1.85 -15.66 -1.01
N MET A 834 1.93 -16.04 0.28
CA MET A 834 3.20 -16.02 1.03
C MET A 834 4.25 -16.96 0.41
N ARG A 835 3.86 -18.11 -0.14
CA ARG A 835 4.77 -19.00 -0.87
C ARG A 835 5.40 -18.33 -2.09
N ASN A 836 4.61 -17.54 -2.82
CA ASN A 836 5.08 -16.77 -3.97
C ASN A 836 6.03 -15.66 -3.50
N LEU A 837 5.65 -14.91 -2.46
CA LEU A 837 6.50 -13.86 -1.91
C LEU A 837 7.87 -14.41 -1.48
N LEU A 838 7.92 -15.50 -0.72
CA LEU A 838 9.19 -16.07 -0.26
C LEU A 838 10.10 -16.55 -1.41
N GLU A 839 9.53 -16.96 -2.54
CA GLU A 839 10.32 -17.35 -3.72
C GLU A 839 11.10 -16.17 -4.32
N GLU A 840 10.69 -14.93 -4.06
CA GLU A 840 11.41 -13.73 -4.52
C GLU A 840 12.84 -13.65 -3.96
N PHE A 841 13.14 -14.29 -2.83
CA PHE A 841 14.51 -14.40 -2.31
C PHE A 841 15.43 -15.19 -3.25
N ASN A 842 14.89 -16.17 -3.97
CA ASN A 842 15.62 -17.00 -4.93
C ASN A 842 15.65 -16.40 -6.34
N GLU A 843 14.84 -15.38 -6.59
CA GLU A 843 14.71 -14.75 -7.90
C GLU A 843 15.84 -13.75 -8.20
N ASN A 844 16.15 -13.61 -9.49
CA ASN A 844 17.21 -12.70 -9.91
C ASN A 844 16.70 -11.25 -10.01
N HIS A 845 17.06 -10.46 -9.01
CA HIS A 845 16.73 -9.02 -8.91
C HIS A 845 17.89 -8.07 -9.24
N GLY A 846 18.98 -8.59 -9.83
CA GLY A 846 20.14 -7.82 -10.27
C GLY A 846 21.46 -8.41 -9.78
N VAL A 847 22.32 -7.58 -9.20
CA VAL A 847 23.67 -8.00 -8.76
C VAL A 847 23.64 -8.80 -7.45
N ARG A 848 22.67 -8.52 -6.59
CA ARG A 848 22.59 -9.05 -5.23
C ARG A 848 21.25 -9.74 -5.01
N GLN A 849 21.28 -10.77 -4.20
CA GLN A 849 20.06 -11.41 -3.72
C GLN A 849 19.26 -10.43 -2.85
N PRO A 850 17.93 -10.46 -2.92
CA PRO A 850 17.09 -9.75 -1.97
C PRO A 850 17.39 -10.20 -0.54
N THR A 851 17.39 -9.26 0.39
CA THR A 851 17.49 -9.54 1.83
C THR A 851 16.27 -9.00 2.59
N ILE A 852 15.50 -8.13 1.95
CA ILE A 852 14.24 -7.59 2.46
C ILE A 852 13.26 -7.53 1.30
N LEU A 853 12.14 -8.22 1.43
CA LEU A 853 11.03 -8.21 0.48
C LEU A 853 9.96 -7.24 1.00
N GLY A 854 9.73 -6.19 0.23
CA GLY A 854 8.76 -5.16 0.56
C GLY A 854 7.34 -5.54 0.24
N VAL A 855 6.41 -5.29 1.16
CA VAL A 855 4.98 -5.56 0.99
C VAL A 855 4.20 -4.24 1.10
N ARG A 856 3.16 -4.06 0.28
CA ARG A 856 2.27 -2.89 0.38
C ARG A 856 1.31 -3.01 1.57
N GLU A 857 0.89 -1.85 2.09
CA GLU A 857 -0.11 -1.77 3.15
C GLU A 857 -1.48 -1.32 2.61
N HIS A 858 -2.55 -1.78 3.25
CA HIS A 858 -3.91 -1.27 3.06
C HIS A 858 -4.41 -0.64 4.37
N ILE A 859 -4.75 0.66 4.34
CA ILE A 859 -5.20 1.36 5.56
C ILE A 859 -6.70 1.17 5.78
N PHE A 860 -7.08 0.27 6.70
CA PHE A 860 -8.49 -0.09 6.93
C PHE A 860 -9.26 0.93 7.81
N THR A 861 -8.57 1.87 8.46
CA THR A 861 -9.23 2.94 9.25
C THR A 861 -9.61 4.16 8.42
N GLY A 862 -9.37 4.15 7.10
CA GLY A 862 -9.61 5.31 6.23
C GLY A 862 -11.07 5.77 6.17
N GLY A 863 -12.04 4.86 6.33
CA GLY A 863 -13.48 5.18 6.29
C GLY A 863 -14.06 5.78 7.56
N VAL A 864 -13.25 5.92 8.63
CA VAL A 864 -13.73 6.26 9.99
C VAL A 864 -13.98 7.76 10.17
N SER A 865 -13.16 8.61 9.56
CA SER A 865 -13.29 10.08 9.61
C SER A 865 -12.67 10.74 8.37
N SER A 866 -12.98 12.00 8.10
CA SER A 866 -12.34 12.76 7.01
C SER A 866 -10.82 12.89 7.20
N LEU A 867 -10.36 13.09 8.43
CA LEU A 867 -8.93 13.12 8.75
C LEU A 867 -8.24 11.77 8.48
N ALA A 868 -8.90 10.68 8.87
CA ALA A 868 -8.42 9.33 8.59
C ALA A 868 -8.38 9.06 7.08
N TRP A 869 -9.36 9.57 6.32
CA TRP A 869 -9.39 9.47 4.86
C TRP A 869 -8.20 10.18 4.22
N PHE A 870 -7.87 11.40 4.65
CA PHE A 870 -6.72 12.16 4.12
C PHE A 870 -5.40 11.44 4.36
N MET A 871 -5.19 10.98 5.60
CA MET A 871 -3.98 10.24 5.97
C MET A 871 -3.89 8.89 5.27
N SER A 872 -5.00 8.18 5.13
CA SER A 872 -5.07 6.91 4.41
C SER A 872 -4.62 7.06 2.96
N ASN A 873 -5.11 8.08 2.24
CA ASN A 873 -4.73 8.32 0.85
C ASN A 873 -3.27 8.78 0.70
N GLN A 874 -2.76 9.62 1.61
CA GLN A 874 -1.35 10.01 1.63
C GLN A 874 -0.44 8.79 1.86
N GLU A 875 -0.77 7.95 2.84
CA GLU A 875 0.02 6.75 3.17
C GLU A 875 -0.05 5.74 2.03
N THR A 876 -1.24 5.50 1.47
CA THR A 876 -1.43 4.59 0.31
C THR A 876 -0.51 4.99 -0.83
N SER A 877 -0.41 6.29 -1.13
CA SER A 877 0.53 6.81 -2.13
C SER A 877 2.00 6.54 -1.80
N PHE A 878 2.40 6.66 -0.53
CA PHE A 878 3.77 6.36 -0.10
C PHE A 878 4.09 4.86 -0.21
N VAL A 879 3.21 3.98 0.28
CA VAL A 879 3.44 2.52 0.37
C VAL A 879 3.29 1.77 -0.96
N THR A 880 2.81 2.44 -2.01
CA THR A 880 2.65 1.90 -3.37
C THR A 880 3.58 2.61 -4.35
N ILE A 881 3.11 3.65 -5.08
CA ILE A 881 3.86 4.39 -6.09
C ILE A 881 5.19 4.93 -5.56
N GLY A 882 5.22 5.40 -4.30
CA GLY A 882 6.46 5.81 -3.63
C GLY A 882 7.46 4.66 -3.53
N GLN A 883 7.09 3.55 -2.88
CA GLN A 883 7.94 2.36 -2.74
C GLN A 883 8.34 1.74 -4.09
N ARG A 884 7.42 1.73 -5.07
CA ARG A 884 7.65 1.26 -6.44
C ARG A 884 8.84 1.98 -7.08
N VAL A 885 8.81 3.31 -7.08
CA VAL A 885 9.87 4.15 -7.66
C VAL A 885 11.19 4.02 -6.87
N LEU A 886 11.13 3.94 -5.54
CA LEU A 886 12.30 3.72 -4.68
C LEU A 886 13.01 2.40 -4.97
N ALA A 887 12.24 1.33 -5.20
CA ALA A 887 12.77 0.00 -5.52
C ALA A 887 13.30 -0.07 -6.96
N ASN A 888 12.55 0.47 -7.92
CA ASN A 888 12.91 0.49 -9.35
C ASN A 888 12.21 1.69 -10.03
N PRO A 889 12.96 2.67 -10.58
CA PRO A 889 14.36 2.57 -10.98
C PRO A 889 15.42 2.97 -9.95
N LEU A 890 15.04 3.63 -8.83
CA LEU A 890 16.02 4.40 -8.04
C LEU A 890 16.98 3.57 -7.18
N LYS A 891 16.64 2.32 -6.84
CA LYS A 891 17.47 1.41 -6.02
C LYS A 891 17.90 2.03 -4.68
N VAL A 892 16.97 2.72 -4.01
CA VAL A 892 17.14 3.34 -2.68
C VAL A 892 15.95 3.06 -1.75
N ARG A 893 15.22 1.97 -1.98
CA ARG A 893 14.22 1.48 -1.03
C ARG A 893 14.91 1.00 0.25
N PHE A 894 14.34 1.37 1.39
CA PHE A 894 14.70 0.85 2.71
C PHE A 894 13.48 0.21 3.39
N HIS A 895 13.68 -0.37 4.55
CA HIS A 895 12.59 -0.79 5.44
C HIS A 895 12.04 0.43 6.18
N TYR A 896 10.73 0.60 6.31
CA TYR A 896 10.14 1.77 6.99
C TYR A 896 9.13 1.38 8.08
N GLY A 897 9.25 0.17 8.64
CA GLY A 897 8.27 -0.37 9.60
C GLY A 897 7.01 -0.98 8.94
N HIS A 898 7.02 -1.10 7.61
CA HIS A 898 6.03 -1.83 6.82
C HIS A 898 6.12 -3.35 7.06
N PRO A 899 5.17 -4.18 6.59
CA PRO A 899 5.09 -5.61 6.86
C PRO A 899 6.06 -6.43 5.98
N ASP A 900 7.31 -5.97 5.92
CA ASP A 900 8.37 -6.54 5.11
C ASP A 900 8.83 -7.90 5.64
N VAL A 901 9.29 -8.75 4.73
CA VAL A 901 9.89 -10.06 5.05
C VAL A 901 11.39 -9.98 4.90
N PHE A 902 12.12 -10.36 5.93
CA PHE A 902 13.58 -10.34 6.01
C PHE A 902 14.18 -11.72 5.75
N ASP A 903 15.33 -11.77 5.09
CA ASP A 903 16.26 -12.89 5.20
C ASP A 903 16.79 -12.89 6.63
N ARG A 904 16.26 -13.81 7.45
CA ARG A 904 16.54 -13.89 8.88
C ARG A 904 18.01 -14.22 9.12
N ILE A 905 18.60 -15.11 8.32
CA ILE A 905 19.99 -15.56 8.46
C ILE A 905 20.93 -14.38 8.19
N PHE A 906 20.66 -13.61 7.13
CA PHE A 906 21.42 -12.40 6.83
C PHE A 906 21.34 -11.39 7.98
N HIS A 907 20.15 -11.09 8.48
CA HIS A 907 19.94 -10.01 9.45
C HIS A 907 20.42 -10.33 10.87
N ILE A 908 20.14 -11.53 11.40
CA ILE A 908 20.56 -11.93 12.75
C ILE A 908 22.08 -11.87 12.89
N THR A 909 22.82 -12.27 11.85
CA THR A 909 24.30 -12.27 11.87
C THR A 909 24.91 -10.88 11.62
N ARG A 910 24.11 -9.85 11.32
CA ARG A 910 24.58 -8.56 10.79
C ARG A 910 24.06 -7.32 11.49
N GLY A 911 23.47 -7.45 12.68
CA GLY A 911 23.01 -6.31 13.48
C GLY A 911 21.50 -6.27 13.69
N GLY A 912 20.79 -7.36 13.38
CA GLY A 912 19.37 -7.51 13.65
C GLY A 912 18.47 -6.83 12.64
N ILE A 913 17.21 -6.69 13.05
CA ILE A 913 16.12 -6.11 12.24
C ILE A 913 15.67 -4.75 12.77
N SER A 914 16.23 -4.29 13.90
CA SER A 914 15.88 -3.02 14.51
C SER A 914 17.00 -2.53 15.42
N LYS A 915 17.24 -1.22 15.42
CA LYS A 915 18.39 -0.60 16.10
C LYS A 915 17.96 -0.02 17.45
N ALA A 916 18.32 -0.70 18.54
CA ALA A 916 18.11 -0.22 19.91
C ALA A 916 19.14 0.85 20.30
N SER A 917 18.68 1.92 20.95
CA SER A 917 19.57 2.95 21.52
C SER A 917 18.86 3.87 22.51
N CYS A 918 19.64 4.40 23.47
CA CYS A 918 19.16 5.32 24.49
C CYS A 918 18.97 6.73 23.92
N GLY A 919 17.74 7.12 23.64
CA GLY A 919 17.35 8.50 23.29
C GLY A 919 17.88 9.03 21.95
N ILE A 920 18.34 8.14 21.07
CA ILE A 920 18.75 8.42 19.68
C ILE A 920 18.19 7.30 18.79
N ASN A 921 17.90 7.56 17.51
CA ASN A 921 17.31 6.62 16.55
C ASN A 921 15.83 6.26 16.80
N LEU A 922 14.98 7.26 17.02
CA LEU A 922 13.52 7.12 17.18
C LEU A 922 12.82 6.42 16.00
N SER A 923 13.38 6.50 14.79
CA SER A 923 12.97 5.70 13.62
C SER A 923 13.88 4.48 13.49
N GLU A 924 13.75 3.53 14.41
CA GLU A 924 14.62 2.36 14.56
C GLU A 924 14.59 1.42 13.34
N ASP A 925 13.42 1.29 12.69
CA ASP A 925 13.15 0.33 11.61
C ASP A 925 14.02 0.63 10.37
N ILE A 926 14.17 1.91 10.01
CA ILE A 926 14.89 2.30 8.78
C ILE A 926 16.38 1.94 8.80
N PHE A 927 16.96 1.84 9.99
CA PHE A 927 18.35 1.43 10.15
C PHE A 927 18.59 -0.01 9.71
N ALA A 928 17.58 -0.88 9.74
CA ALA A 928 17.68 -2.22 9.17
C ALA A 928 17.83 -2.17 7.65
N GLY A 929 17.11 -1.27 6.98
CA GLY A 929 17.25 -1.00 5.55
C GLY A 929 18.61 -0.40 5.18
N PHE A 930 19.09 0.58 5.95
CA PHE A 930 20.43 1.14 5.76
C PHE A 930 21.51 0.07 5.92
N ASN A 931 21.42 -0.73 6.99
CA ASN A 931 22.38 -1.79 7.27
C ASN A 931 22.36 -2.90 6.21
N SER A 932 21.17 -3.29 5.72
CA SER A 932 21.03 -4.21 4.59
C SER A 932 21.79 -3.69 3.37
N THR A 933 21.53 -2.45 2.94
CA THR A 933 22.18 -1.85 1.76
C THR A 933 23.70 -1.73 1.96
N LEU A 934 24.13 -1.24 3.13
CA LEU A 934 25.54 -1.10 3.51
C LEU A 934 26.29 -2.44 3.54
N ARG A 935 25.58 -3.55 3.73
CA ARG A 935 26.13 -4.90 3.72
C ARG A 935 25.83 -5.67 2.43
N ARG A 936 25.52 -4.95 1.35
CA ARG A 936 25.25 -5.50 0.01
C ARG A 936 24.01 -6.39 -0.06
N GLY A 937 23.03 -6.15 0.80
CA GLY A 937 21.67 -6.62 0.60
C GLY A 937 20.96 -5.82 -0.50
N ASN A 938 19.87 -6.38 -1.01
CA ASN A 938 18.96 -5.71 -1.93
C ASN A 938 17.56 -5.68 -1.30
N VAL A 939 16.85 -4.57 -1.47
CA VAL A 939 15.55 -4.32 -0.87
C VAL A 939 14.54 -4.15 -2.02
N THR A 940 13.65 -5.13 -2.18
CA THR A 940 12.65 -5.18 -3.27
C THR A 940 11.28 -4.73 -2.77
N HIS A 941 10.31 -4.58 -3.68
CA HIS A 941 8.93 -4.22 -3.35
C HIS A 941 7.96 -4.94 -4.27
N HIS A 942 6.92 -5.54 -3.70
CA HIS A 942 5.96 -6.41 -4.38
C HIS A 942 4.53 -5.97 -4.04
N GLU A 943 3.77 -5.61 -5.08
CA GLU A 943 2.41 -5.04 -4.94
C GLU A 943 1.29 -6.04 -5.23
N TYR A 944 1.62 -7.29 -5.56
CA TYR A 944 0.63 -8.35 -5.73
C TYR A 944 0.15 -8.94 -4.39
N ILE A 945 0.73 -8.55 -3.26
CA ILE A 945 0.33 -8.98 -1.92
C ILE A 945 0.21 -7.77 -1.01
N GLN A 946 -0.80 -7.73 -0.13
CA GLN A 946 -1.00 -6.61 0.80
C GLN A 946 -1.34 -7.07 2.21
N VAL A 947 -1.03 -6.22 3.18
CA VAL A 947 -1.34 -6.42 4.61
C VAL A 947 -2.14 -5.21 5.11
N GLY A 948 -3.16 -5.44 5.92
CA GLY A 948 -3.96 -4.38 6.52
C GLY A 948 -3.18 -3.60 7.59
N LYS A 949 -3.45 -2.31 7.74
CA LYS A 949 -2.82 -1.43 8.75
C LYS A 949 -3.86 -0.49 9.35
N GLY A 950 -3.93 -0.47 10.67
CA GLY A 950 -4.67 0.55 11.43
C GLY A 950 -3.86 1.84 11.54
N ARG A 951 -4.54 2.99 11.42
CA ARG A 951 -3.92 4.30 11.64
C ARG A 951 -4.76 5.16 12.56
N ASP A 952 -4.07 6.10 13.20
CA ASP A 952 -4.64 7.13 14.05
C ASP A 952 -5.66 7.98 13.27
N VAL A 953 -6.82 8.23 13.87
CA VAL A 953 -7.97 8.85 13.18
C VAL A 953 -8.30 10.27 13.67
N GLY A 954 -7.70 10.69 14.80
CA GLY A 954 -7.88 12.02 15.38
C GLY A 954 -6.70 12.96 15.09
N LEU A 955 -6.96 14.27 14.98
CA LEU A 955 -5.96 15.28 14.63
C LEU A 955 -4.71 15.24 15.55
N ASN A 956 -4.92 15.14 16.87
CA ASN A 956 -3.81 15.15 17.83
C ASN A 956 -2.98 13.88 17.75
N GLN A 957 -3.60 12.71 17.58
CA GLN A 957 -2.87 11.46 17.38
C GLN A 957 -2.06 11.52 16.08
N ILE A 958 -2.66 11.98 14.99
CA ILE A 958 -1.98 12.13 13.69
C ILE A 958 -0.81 13.11 13.81
N SER A 959 -0.99 14.28 14.43
CA SER A 959 0.09 15.26 14.60
C SER A 959 1.25 14.71 15.45
N LEU A 960 0.96 13.93 16.51
CA LEU A 960 2.00 13.25 17.30
C LEU A 960 2.74 12.19 16.49
N PHE A 961 2.04 11.44 15.65
CA PHE A 961 2.66 10.50 14.72
C PHE A 961 3.60 11.23 13.75
N GLU A 962 3.14 12.31 13.12
CA GLU A 962 3.98 13.10 12.21
C GLU A 962 5.17 13.75 12.90
N ALA A 963 4.99 14.20 14.14
CA ALA A 963 6.07 14.69 15.00
C ALA A 963 7.11 13.58 15.25
N LYS A 964 6.69 12.35 15.55
CA LYS A 964 7.58 11.19 15.71
C LYS A 964 8.43 10.97 14.45
N VAL A 965 7.80 10.92 13.28
CA VAL A 965 8.51 10.67 12.02
C VAL A 965 9.44 11.84 11.66
N ALA A 966 9.02 13.09 11.87
CA ALA A 966 9.85 14.28 11.64
C ALA A 966 11.07 14.32 12.57
N CYS A 967 10.90 14.04 13.85
CA CYS A 967 11.99 13.91 14.81
C CYS A 967 12.96 12.79 14.41
N GLY A 968 12.44 11.60 14.11
CA GLY A 968 13.27 10.47 13.72
C GLY A 968 14.09 10.73 12.45
N ASN A 969 13.56 11.49 11.48
CA ASN A 969 14.32 11.94 10.31
C ASN A 969 15.41 12.98 10.66
N GLY A 970 15.15 13.87 11.62
CA GLY A 970 16.17 14.77 12.17
C GLY A 970 17.35 14.00 12.76
N GLU A 971 17.09 12.91 13.49
CA GLU A 971 18.13 12.04 14.03
C GLU A 971 18.85 11.21 12.96
N GLN A 972 18.13 10.79 11.90
CA GLN A 972 18.74 10.08 10.76
C GLN A 972 19.83 10.92 10.08
N ILE A 973 19.62 12.24 9.93
CA ILE A 973 20.62 13.17 9.36
C ILE A 973 21.92 13.12 10.15
N LEU A 974 21.82 13.04 11.47
CA LEU A 974 22.96 12.99 12.39
C LEU A 974 23.56 11.57 12.51
N SER A 975 23.00 10.58 11.82
CA SER A 975 23.39 9.18 11.97
C SER A 975 24.65 8.81 11.16
N ARG A 976 25.45 7.93 11.74
CA ARG A 976 26.62 7.32 11.06
C ARG A 976 26.23 6.53 9.81
N ASP A 977 25.01 5.99 9.76
CA ASP A 977 24.54 5.13 8.68
C ASP A 977 24.25 5.95 7.41
N ILE A 978 23.57 7.10 7.54
CA ILE A 978 23.43 8.08 6.45
C ILE A 978 24.79 8.61 6.00
N TYR A 979 25.69 8.93 6.94
CA TYR A 979 27.05 9.35 6.59
C TYR A 979 27.77 8.30 5.71
N ARG A 980 27.66 7.00 6.04
CA ARG A 980 28.27 5.92 5.26
C ARG A 980 27.62 5.73 3.89
N LEU A 981 26.30 5.79 3.82
CA LEU A 981 25.57 5.72 2.55
C LEU A 981 25.97 6.86 1.62
N GLY A 982 26.03 8.10 2.14
CA GLY A 982 26.41 9.28 1.35
C GLY A 982 27.82 9.24 0.79
N HIS A 983 28.75 8.52 1.43
CA HIS A 983 30.11 8.33 0.91
C HIS A 983 30.23 7.21 -0.13
N ARG A 984 29.22 6.35 -0.26
CA ARG A 984 29.28 5.11 -1.05
C ARG A 984 28.29 5.05 -2.20
N PHE A 985 27.16 5.73 -2.11
CA PHE A 985 26.27 5.91 -3.25
C PHE A 985 26.96 6.71 -4.35
N ASP A 986 26.63 6.36 -5.59
CA ASP A 986 26.91 7.22 -6.72
C ASP A 986 26.03 8.48 -6.67
N PHE A 987 26.38 9.46 -7.49
CA PHE A 987 25.75 10.79 -7.47
C PHE A 987 24.22 10.73 -7.58
N PHE A 988 23.69 9.96 -8.54
CA PHE A 988 22.25 9.89 -8.77
C PHE A 988 21.52 9.07 -7.72
N ARG A 989 22.09 7.96 -7.24
CA ARG A 989 21.53 7.26 -6.07
C ARG A 989 21.56 8.12 -4.82
N MET A 990 22.57 8.96 -4.64
CA MET A 990 22.64 9.90 -3.52
C MET A 990 21.57 10.98 -3.64
N LEU A 991 21.33 11.53 -4.83
CA LEU A 991 20.21 12.43 -5.08
C LEU A 991 18.87 11.75 -4.75
N SER A 992 18.67 10.51 -5.22
CA SER A 992 17.49 9.71 -4.86
C SER A 992 17.36 9.60 -3.35
N CYS A 993 18.39 9.11 -2.66
CA CYS A 993 18.37 8.96 -1.20
C CYS A 993 18.06 10.28 -0.49
N TYR A 994 18.65 11.39 -0.93
CA TYR A 994 18.42 12.71 -0.33
C TYR A 994 16.96 13.13 -0.46
N PHE A 995 16.42 13.24 -1.67
CA PHE A 995 15.06 13.76 -1.91
C PHE A 995 13.94 12.83 -1.44
N THR A 996 14.25 11.57 -1.09
CA THR A 996 13.26 10.60 -0.62
C THR A 996 13.32 10.32 0.88
N THR A 997 14.40 10.72 1.55
CA THR A 997 14.54 10.53 3.01
C THR A 997 14.71 11.90 3.68
N VAL A 998 15.93 12.26 4.04
CA VAL A 998 16.26 13.44 4.84
C VAL A 998 15.97 14.77 4.13
N GLY A 999 16.18 14.83 2.82
CA GLY A 999 15.98 16.03 2.00
C GLY A 999 14.52 16.43 1.87
N PHE A 1000 13.57 15.49 1.98
CA PHE A 1000 12.14 15.80 2.00
C PHE A 1000 11.76 16.69 3.19
N TYR A 1001 12.28 16.38 4.38
CA TYR A 1001 12.02 17.17 5.59
C TYR A 1001 12.79 18.49 5.60
N ILE A 1002 14.01 18.53 5.03
CA ILE A 1002 14.73 19.78 4.78
C ILE A 1002 13.91 20.67 3.86
N SER A 1003 13.40 20.12 2.75
CA SER A 1003 12.59 20.87 1.76
C SER A 1003 11.29 21.37 2.38
N SER A 1004 10.64 20.56 3.22
CA SER A 1004 9.44 20.94 3.98
C SER A 1004 9.71 22.11 4.94
N MET A 1005 10.86 22.09 5.63
CA MET A 1005 11.30 23.20 6.48
C MET A 1005 11.63 24.45 5.64
N MET A 1006 12.26 24.28 4.49
CA MET A 1006 12.58 25.38 3.56
C MET A 1006 11.32 26.09 3.07
N VAL A 1007 10.21 25.38 2.80
CA VAL A 1007 8.93 26.02 2.43
C VAL A 1007 8.49 27.03 3.48
N VAL A 1008 8.56 26.68 4.77
CA VAL A 1008 8.21 27.60 5.87
C VAL A 1008 9.21 28.76 5.96
N ILE A 1009 10.51 28.49 5.85
CA ILE A 1009 11.56 29.53 5.88
C ILE A 1009 11.39 30.52 4.72
N ILE A 1010 11.01 30.06 3.53
CA ILE A 1010 10.77 30.91 2.35
C ILE A 1010 9.68 31.95 2.66
N VAL A 1011 8.59 31.55 3.32
CA VAL A 1011 7.50 32.48 3.70
C VAL A 1011 8.02 33.56 4.65
N TYR A 1012 8.82 33.19 5.64
CA TYR A 1012 9.42 34.14 6.58
C TYR A 1012 10.41 35.09 5.88
N VAL A 1013 11.35 34.55 5.10
CA VAL A 1013 12.34 35.36 4.36
C VAL A 1013 11.65 36.31 3.39
N PHE A 1014 10.57 35.85 2.74
CA PHE A 1014 9.75 36.68 1.89
C PHE A 1014 9.09 37.82 2.66
N LEU A 1015 8.36 37.54 3.74
CA LEU A 1015 7.65 38.58 4.50
C LEU A 1015 8.58 39.58 5.17
N TYR A 1016 9.69 39.12 5.76
CA TYR A 1016 10.68 40.02 6.32
C TYR A 1016 11.38 40.87 5.25
N GLY A 1017 11.65 40.29 4.08
CA GLY A 1017 12.16 41.03 2.94
C GLY A 1017 11.19 42.13 2.49
N ARG A 1018 9.90 41.80 2.38
CA ARG A 1018 8.85 42.76 2.04
C ARG A 1018 8.67 43.84 3.09
N LEU A 1019 8.69 43.47 4.36
CA LEU A 1019 8.64 44.42 5.46
C LEU A 1019 9.82 45.40 5.40
N TYR A 1020 11.03 44.90 5.13
CA TYR A 1020 12.21 45.74 4.93
C TYR A 1020 12.02 46.72 3.76
N LEU A 1021 11.52 46.25 2.61
CA LEU A 1021 11.27 47.09 1.44
C LEU A 1021 10.19 48.15 1.67
N ALA A 1022 9.12 47.80 2.40
CA ALA A 1022 8.03 48.71 2.74
C ALA A 1022 8.49 49.79 3.74
N LEU A 1023 9.06 49.39 4.88
CA LEU A 1023 9.47 50.33 5.95
C LEU A 1023 10.65 51.23 5.56
N SER A 1024 11.48 50.81 4.60
CA SER A 1024 12.58 51.63 4.10
C SER A 1024 12.14 52.71 3.10
N GLY A 1025 10.91 52.66 2.57
CA GLY A 1025 10.45 53.50 1.46
C GLY A 1025 11.03 53.10 0.09
N LEU A 1026 11.84 52.02 0.03
CA LEU A 1026 12.42 51.49 -1.21
C LEU A 1026 11.33 50.96 -2.15
N GLU A 1027 10.32 50.26 -1.62
CA GLU A 1027 9.21 49.71 -2.41
C GLU A 1027 8.46 50.82 -3.15
N PHE A 1028 8.11 51.90 -2.43
CA PHE A 1028 7.44 53.07 -3.00
C PHE A 1028 8.29 53.76 -4.09
N ALA A 1029 9.57 53.99 -3.82
CA ALA A 1029 10.48 54.62 -4.77
C ALA A 1029 10.61 53.81 -6.08
N ILE A 1030 10.78 52.49 -5.95
CA ILE A 1030 10.89 51.56 -7.09
C ILE A 1030 9.57 51.50 -7.86
N MET A 1031 8.42 51.42 -7.17
CA MET A 1031 7.10 51.35 -7.79
C MET A 1031 6.69 52.64 -8.51
N LYS A 1032 6.97 53.80 -7.91
CA LYS A 1032 6.75 55.10 -8.54
C LYS A 1032 7.55 55.22 -9.85
N GLN A 1033 8.83 54.84 -9.83
CA GLN A 1033 9.67 54.86 -11.03
C GLN A 1033 9.20 53.85 -12.09
N ALA A 1034 8.74 52.67 -11.68
CA ALA A 1034 8.20 51.67 -12.59
C ALA A 1034 6.90 52.15 -13.28
N ARG A 1035 5.99 52.78 -12.53
CA ARG A 1035 4.75 53.39 -13.06
C ARG A 1035 5.05 54.54 -14.02
N MET A 1036 5.98 55.45 -13.68
CA MET A 1036 6.38 56.56 -14.55
C MET A 1036 7.02 56.10 -15.87
N ARG A 1037 7.77 54.99 -15.86
CA ARG A 1037 8.43 54.42 -17.06
C ARG A 1037 7.56 53.41 -17.82
N GLY A 1038 6.33 53.12 -17.37
CA GLY A 1038 5.48 52.08 -17.98
C GLY A 1038 6.08 50.67 -17.92
N ASN A 1039 6.98 50.39 -16.97
CA ASN A 1039 7.72 49.14 -16.91
C ASN A 1039 6.92 48.03 -16.23
N ARG A 1040 6.05 47.38 -17.01
CA ARG A 1040 5.20 46.26 -16.54
C ARG A 1040 6.01 45.08 -15.99
N ALA A 1041 7.23 44.85 -16.44
CA ALA A 1041 8.08 43.75 -15.97
C ALA A 1041 8.59 44.01 -14.54
N LEU A 1042 8.98 45.24 -14.22
CA LEU A 1042 9.38 45.63 -12.87
C LEU A 1042 8.17 45.65 -11.91
N GLN A 1043 7.00 46.11 -12.38
CA GLN A 1043 5.75 46.00 -11.62
C GLN A 1043 5.37 44.55 -11.33
N ALA A 1044 5.44 43.68 -12.34
CA ALA A 1044 5.19 42.26 -12.18
C ALA A 1044 6.21 41.64 -11.21
N ALA A 1045 7.52 41.88 -11.34
CA ALA A 1045 8.51 41.29 -10.43
C ALA A 1045 8.36 41.76 -8.97
N MET A 1046 7.91 43.00 -8.76
CA MET A 1046 7.58 43.52 -7.43
C MET A 1046 6.23 42.98 -6.92
N GLY A 1047 5.27 42.63 -7.77
CA GLY A 1047 3.95 42.09 -7.38
C GLY A 1047 3.81 40.56 -7.42
N SER A 1048 4.70 39.84 -8.13
CA SER A 1048 4.57 38.42 -8.43
C SER A 1048 5.52 37.59 -7.59
N GLN A 1049 5.14 37.26 -6.36
CA GLN A 1049 5.72 36.15 -5.60
C GLN A 1049 4.66 35.45 -4.73
N SER A 1050 3.43 35.32 -5.21
CA SER A 1050 2.47 34.40 -4.61
C SER A 1050 2.75 32.99 -5.10
N ILE A 1051 3.51 32.26 -4.29
CA ILE A 1051 3.69 30.81 -4.42
C ILE A 1051 2.43 30.14 -3.85
N VAL A 1052 1.28 30.39 -4.48
CA VAL A 1052 0.05 29.63 -4.23
C VAL A 1052 0.13 28.43 -5.18
N GLN A 1053 -0.08 27.21 -4.67
CA GLN A 1053 -0.25 25.91 -5.39
C GLN A 1053 0.89 24.87 -5.35
N LEU A 1054 2.01 25.07 -4.64
CA LEU A 1054 3.02 24.00 -4.53
C LEU A 1054 2.50 22.74 -3.81
N GLY A 1055 1.56 22.90 -2.87
CA GLY A 1055 0.91 21.78 -2.18
C GLY A 1055 0.07 20.90 -3.11
N LEU A 1056 -0.54 21.46 -4.16
CA LEU A 1056 -1.34 20.70 -5.13
C LEU A 1056 -0.47 19.75 -5.96
N LEU A 1057 0.74 20.18 -6.34
CA LEU A 1057 1.66 19.34 -7.11
C LEU A 1057 2.18 18.15 -6.29
N MET A 1058 2.26 18.29 -4.97
CA MET A 1058 2.61 17.18 -4.08
C MET A 1058 1.48 16.13 -3.95
N ALA A 1059 0.25 16.45 -4.38
CA ALA A 1059 -0.86 15.51 -4.42
C ALA A 1059 -0.90 14.66 -5.71
N LEU A 1060 -0.06 14.94 -6.71
CA LEU A 1060 -0.03 14.21 -7.99
C LEU A 1060 0.20 12.69 -7.84
N PRO A 1061 1.15 12.22 -6.99
CA PRO A 1061 1.35 10.78 -6.81
C PRO A 1061 0.11 10.09 -6.25
N MET A 1062 -0.62 10.75 -5.35
CA MET A 1062 -1.86 10.24 -4.76
C MET A 1062 -2.96 10.14 -5.81
N PHE A 1063 -3.16 11.19 -6.60
CA PHE A 1063 -4.15 11.19 -7.68
C PHE A 1063 -3.89 10.10 -8.72
N MET A 1064 -2.62 9.92 -9.12
CA MET A 1064 -2.22 8.88 -10.08
C MET A 1064 -2.50 7.48 -9.53
N GLU A 1065 -2.16 7.21 -8.27
CA GLU A 1065 -2.36 5.89 -7.69
C GLU A 1065 -3.85 5.54 -7.55
N ILE A 1066 -4.67 6.47 -7.05
CA ILE A 1066 -6.14 6.29 -7.02
C ILE A 1066 -6.68 6.10 -8.45
N GLY A 1067 -6.13 6.83 -9.43
CA GLY A 1067 -6.46 6.69 -10.84
C GLY A 1067 -6.14 5.31 -11.42
N LEU A 1068 -5.03 4.69 -11.01
CA LEU A 1068 -4.64 3.35 -11.41
C LEU A 1068 -5.47 2.25 -10.74
N GLU A 1069 -5.77 2.38 -9.45
CA GLU A 1069 -6.49 1.34 -8.71
C GLU A 1069 -8.01 1.40 -8.90
N ARG A 1070 -8.59 2.61 -8.86
CA ARG A 1070 -10.06 2.82 -8.86
C ARG A 1070 -10.57 3.48 -10.15
N GLY A 1071 -9.68 4.02 -10.97
CA GLY A 1071 -10.00 4.73 -12.21
C GLY A 1071 -9.99 6.25 -12.05
N PHE A 1072 -9.57 6.96 -13.12
CA PHE A 1072 -9.38 8.41 -13.10
C PHE A 1072 -10.65 9.24 -12.83
N ARG A 1073 -11.83 8.74 -13.22
CA ARG A 1073 -13.10 9.41 -12.90
C ARG A 1073 -13.38 9.41 -11.41
N SER A 1074 -13.20 8.26 -10.75
CA SER A 1074 -13.34 8.13 -9.31
C SER A 1074 -12.27 8.94 -8.58
N ALA A 1075 -11.02 8.92 -9.07
CA ALA A 1075 -9.94 9.74 -8.51
C ALA A 1075 -10.24 11.24 -8.52
N LEU A 1076 -10.85 11.76 -9.61
CA LEU A 1076 -11.27 13.16 -9.69
C LEU A 1076 -12.40 13.47 -8.71
N GLY A 1077 -13.39 12.58 -8.59
CA GLY A 1077 -14.46 12.71 -7.60
C GLY A 1077 -13.92 12.74 -6.17
N ASP A 1078 -13.08 11.76 -5.82
CA ASP A 1078 -12.45 11.64 -4.50
C ASP A 1078 -11.60 12.88 -4.18
N PHE A 1079 -10.85 13.41 -5.15
CA PHE A 1079 -10.06 14.62 -4.96
C PHE A 1079 -10.93 15.85 -4.67
N ILE A 1080 -12.04 16.04 -5.41
CA ILE A 1080 -12.99 17.14 -5.16
C ILE A 1080 -13.60 17.01 -3.76
N ILE A 1081 -14.03 15.80 -3.38
CA ILE A 1081 -14.61 15.53 -2.06
C ILE A 1081 -13.58 15.85 -0.96
N MET A 1082 -12.33 15.43 -1.13
CA MET A 1082 -11.26 15.74 -0.16
C MET A 1082 -11.06 17.25 0.01
N GLN A 1083 -11.09 18.02 -1.08
CA GLN A 1083 -10.97 19.49 -0.99
C GLN A 1083 -12.15 20.12 -0.25
N LEU A 1084 -13.39 19.68 -0.53
CA LEU A 1084 -14.59 20.13 0.18
C LEU A 1084 -14.54 19.81 1.68
N GLN A 1085 -13.89 18.72 2.06
CA GLN A 1085 -13.67 18.32 3.46
C GLN A 1085 -12.46 19.02 4.12
N LEU A 1086 -11.89 20.06 3.51
CA LEU A 1086 -10.79 20.88 4.04
C LEU A 1086 -9.42 20.17 4.08
N CYS A 1087 -9.17 19.22 3.18
CA CYS A 1087 -7.88 18.52 3.04
C CYS A 1087 -6.67 19.48 2.92
N SER A 1088 -6.80 20.59 2.18
CA SER A 1088 -5.73 21.59 2.05
C SER A 1088 -5.38 22.28 3.38
N VAL A 1089 -6.37 22.51 4.25
CA VAL A 1089 -6.17 23.06 5.61
C VAL A 1089 -5.40 22.03 6.45
N PHE A 1090 -5.83 20.77 6.40
CA PHE A 1090 -5.17 19.69 7.13
C PHE A 1090 -3.68 19.52 6.74
N PHE A 1091 -3.35 19.40 5.45
CA PHE A 1091 -1.96 19.19 5.03
C PHE A 1091 -1.07 20.42 5.25
N THR A 1092 -1.63 21.63 5.20
CA THR A 1092 -0.90 22.86 5.52
C THR A 1092 -0.60 22.98 7.02
N PHE A 1093 -1.51 22.51 7.87
CA PHE A 1093 -1.28 22.37 9.31
C PHE A 1093 -0.19 21.31 9.60
N SER A 1094 -0.30 20.13 8.97
CA SER A 1094 0.70 19.06 9.03
C SER A 1094 2.12 19.52 8.66
N LEU A 1095 2.25 20.38 7.64
CA LEU A 1095 3.54 20.95 7.25
C LEU A 1095 4.19 21.74 8.39
N GLY A 1096 3.40 22.49 9.17
CA GLY A 1096 3.87 23.22 10.35
C GLY A 1096 4.39 22.28 11.44
N THR A 1097 3.67 21.17 11.67
CA THR A 1097 4.10 20.10 12.59
C THR A 1097 5.44 19.51 12.16
N LYS A 1098 5.56 19.05 10.91
CA LYS A 1098 6.79 18.46 10.37
C LYS A 1098 7.97 19.42 10.48
N SER A 1099 7.80 20.68 10.07
CA SER A 1099 8.84 21.71 10.13
C SER A 1099 9.32 21.98 11.56
N HIS A 1100 8.39 22.17 12.51
CA HIS A 1100 8.74 22.49 13.90
C HIS A 1100 9.53 21.36 14.58
N TYR A 1101 9.04 20.12 14.52
CA TYR A 1101 9.66 19.00 15.21
C TYR A 1101 10.97 18.55 14.57
N PHE A 1102 11.07 18.62 13.23
CA PHE A 1102 12.32 18.38 12.51
C PHE A 1102 13.40 19.41 12.89
N GLY A 1103 13.08 20.70 12.79
CA GLY A 1103 14.04 21.78 13.12
C GLY A 1103 14.49 21.74 14.59
N ARG A 1104 13.56 21.49 15.51
CA ARG A 1104 13.87 21.32 16.94
C ARG A 1104 14.85 20.18 17.19
N THR A 1105 14.68 19.05 16.50
CA THR A 1105 15.53 17.87 16.70
C THR A 1105 16.94 18.10 16.18
N ILE A 1106 17.11 18.81 15.06
CA ILE A 1106 18.44 19.18 14.55
C ILE A 1106 19.16 20.12 15.50
N LEU A 1107 18.47 21.10 16.09
CA LEU A 1107 19.08 22.12 16.95
C LEU A 1107 19.36 21.62 18.38
N HIS A 1108 18.44 20.84 18.96
CA HIS A 1108 18.47 20.49 20.38
C HIS A 1108 18.59 18.98 20.64
N GLY A 1109 18.35 18.12 19.65
CA GLY A 1109 18.30 16.66 19.83
C GLY A 1109 17.22 16.19 20.80
N GLY A 1110 17.36 14.94 21.27
CA GLY A 1110 16.57 14.39 22.37
C GLY A 1110 15.10 14.13 22.04
N ALA A 1111 14.81 13.63 20.85
CA ALA A 1111 13.45 13.22 20.52
C ALA A 1111 13.03 12.06 21.42
N LYS A 1112 11.78 12.11 21.90
CA LYS A 1112 11.17 11.04 22.68
C LYS A 1112 9.82 10.68 22.10
N TYR A 1113 9.51 9.40 22.04
CA TYR A 1113 8.16 8.97 21.70
C TYR A 1113 7.17 9.47 22.75
N ARG A 1114 6.00 9.91 22.28
CA ARG A 1114 4.82 10.12 23.12
C ARG A 1114 3.77 9.15 22.62
N ALA A 1115 3.28 8.30 23.52
CA ALA A 1115 2.27 7.31 23.17
C ALA A 1115 1.04 8.00 22.60
N THR A 1116 0.70 7.66 21.35
CA THR A 1116 -0.59 7.98 20.74
C THR A 1116 -1.52 6.84 21.16
N GLY A 1117 -2.47 7.11 22.07
CA GLY A 1117 -3.43 6.09 22.46
C GLY A 1117 -4.15 5.54 21.21
N ARG A 1118 -4.35 4.22 21.11
CA ARG A 1118 -4.90 3.54 19.91
C ARG A 1118 -6.38 3.14 20.02
N GLY A 1119 -7.13 3.80 20.90
CA GLY A 1119 -8.58 3.60 21.05
C GLY A 1119 -9.39 4.25 19.92
N PHE A 1120 -10.68 3.96 19.87
CA PHE A 1120 -11.61 4.68 19.00
C PHE A 1120 -11.66 6.15 19.41
N VAL A 1121 -11.46 7.08 18.46
CA VAL A 1121 -11.58 8.51 18.71
C VAL A 1121 -13.05 8.90 18.66
N VAL A 1122 -13.76 8.53 19.72
CA VAL A 1122 -15.13 8.97 19.96
C VAL A 1122 -15.13 10.19 20.89
N ARG A 1123 -13.96 10.72 21.27
CA ARG A 1123 -13.85 11.82 22.25
C ARG A 1123 -13.43 13.13 21.60
N HIS A 1124 -14.14 14.20 21.95
CA HIS A 1124 -13.72 15.56 21.66
C HIS A 1124 -12.60 16.00 22.60
N VAL A 1125 -11.73 16.88 22.10
CA VAL A 1125 -10.59 17.41 22.86
C VAL A 1125 -10.91 18.81 23.39
N ARG A 1126 -10.58 19.11 24.64
CA ARG A 1126 -10.81 20.45 25.23
C ARG A 1126 -9.90 21.52 24.60
N PHE A 1127 -10.36 22.77 24.56
CA PHE A 1127 -9.57 23.91 24.08
C PHE A 1127 -8.17 23.99 24.72
N ALA A 1128 -8.10 23.85 26.06
CA ALA A 1128 -6.85 23.99 26.81
C ALA A 1128 -5.79 22.95 26.38
N GLU A 1129 -6.21 21.74 26.04
CA GLU A 1129 -5.30 20.68 25.58
C GLU A 1129 -4.75 20.99 24.19
N ASN A 1130 -5.63 21.37 23.25
CA ASN A 1130 -5.23 21.80 21.91
C ASN A 1130 -4.30 23.02 21.97
N TYR A 1131 -4.61 24.02 22.79
CA TYR A 1131 -3.77 25.20 22.96
C TYR A 1131 -2.37 24.83 23.50
N ARG A 1132 -2.30 24.03 24.56
CA ARG A 1132 -1.02 23.59 25.13
C ARG A 1132 -0.18 22.79 24.12
N MET A 1133 -0.82 21.98 23.28
CA MET A 1133 -0.15 21.16 22.28
C MET A 1133 0.40 21.97 21.10
N TYR A 1134 -0.35 22.97 20.62
CA TYR A 1134 -0.02 23.70 19.39
C TYR A 1134 0.52 25.12 19.58
N SER A 1135 0.54 25.64 20.81
CA SER A 1135 0.98 27.01 21.12
C SER A 1135 2.35 27.35 20.49
N ARG A 1136 3.39 26.55 20.75
CA ARG A 1136 4.76 26.80 20.24
C ARG A 1136 4.97 26.37 18.79
N SER A 1137 4.26 25.34 18.34
CA SER A 1137 4.47 24.76 17.01
C SER A 1137 3.74 25.54 15.92
N HIS A 1138 2.57 26.08 16.22
CA HIS A 1138 1.68 26.75 15.26
C HIS A 1138 1.26 28.15 15.71
N PHE A 1139 0.62 28.31 16.89
CA PHE A 1139 -0.07 29.57 17.22
C PHE A 1139 0.87 30.78 17.33
N VAL A 1140 1.99 30.66 18.05
CA VAL A 1140 2.96 31.76 18.16
C VAL A 1140 3.51 32.16 16.79
N LYS A 1141 3.85 31.17 15.96
CA LYS A 1141 4.36 31.42 14.60
C LYS A 1141 3.30 32.05 13.70
N ALA A 1142 2.05 31.61 13.81
CA ALA A 1142 0.95 32.15 13.03
C ALA A 1142 0.62 33.58 13.43
N LEU A 1143 0.64 33.91 14.73
CA LEU A 1143 0.46 35.28 15.22
C LEU A 1143 1.60 36.20 14.76
N GLU A 1144 2.83 35.70 14.75
CA GLU A 1144 3.98 36.43 14.20
C GLU A 1144 3.78 36.72 12.70
N LEU A 1145 3.45 35.71 11.89
CA LEU A 1145 3.16 35.89 10.46
C LEU A 1145 1.96 36.81 10.22
N MET A 1146 0.92 36.71 11.03
CA MET A 1146 -0.25 37.59 10.99
C MET A 1146 0.15 39.04 11.25
N LEU A 1147 0.97 39.29 12.28
CA LEU A 1147 1.48 40.63 12.57
C LEU A 1147 2.29 41.19 11.40
N LEU A 1148 3.18 40.38 10.81
CA LEU A 1148 3.97 40.78 9.64
C LEU A 1148 3.08 41.15 8.45
N LEU A 1149 2.01 40.38 8.20
CA LEU A 1149 1.05 40.64 7.14
C LEU A 1149 0.26 41.93 7.39
N VAL A 1150 -0.24 42.14 8.62
CA VAL A 1150 -0.96 43.37 8.99
C VAL A 1150 -0.05 44.60 8.85
N VAL A 1151 1.20 44.52 9.29
CA VAL A 1151 2.14 45.63 9.13
C VAL A 1151 2.44 45.87 7.64
N TYR A 1152 2.59 44.82 6.83
CA TYR A 1152 2.78 44.98 5.39
C TYR A 1152 1.55 45.59 4.69
N GLU A 1153 0.34 45.28 5.14
CA GLU A 1153 -0.90 45.91 4.64
C GLU A 1153 -0.96 47.41 4.93
N LEU A 1154 -0.51 47.81 6.13
CA LEU A 1154 -0.54 49.21 6.57
C LEU A 1154 0.52 50.08 5.90
N TYR A 1155 1.70 49.51 5.60
CA TYR A 1155 2.88 50.28 5.13
C TYR A 1155 3.33 49.95 3.69
N GLY A 1156 2.80 48.90 3.04
CA GLY A 1156 3.23 48.48 1.71
C GLY A 1156 2.58 49.28 0.58
N ASP A 1157 3.38 49.77 -0.38
CA ASP A 1157 2.85 50.53 -1.54
C ASP A 1157 2.09 49.64 -2.54
N VAL A 1158 2.45 48.35 -2.63
CA VAL A 1158 1.69 47.33 -3.39
C VAL A 1158 0.32 47.07 -2.76
N ALA A 1159 0.13 47.39 -1.47
CA ALA A 1159 -1.15 47.28 -0.78
C ALA A 1159 -2.19 48.33 -1.25
N THR A 1160 -1.76 49.39 -1.94
CA THR A 1160 -2.67 50.39 -2.51
C THR A 1160 -3.60 49.84 -3.59
N ASP A 1161 -3.21 48.74 -4.24
CA ASP A 1161 -4.07 47.96 -5.14
C ASP A 1161 -4.56 46.69 -4.40
N SER A 1162 -5.83 46.71 -4.01
CA SER A 1162 -6.46 45.62 -3.24
C SER A 1162 -6.38 44.27 -3.98
N THR A 1163 -6.43 44.26 -5.31
CA THR A 1163 -6.38 43.03 -6.09
C THR A 1163 -4.97 42.44 -6.12
N ALA A 1164 -3.94 43.28 -6.28
CA ALA A 1164 -2.54 42.86 -6.26
C ALA A 1164 -2.12 42.35 -4.88
N TYR A 1165 -2.57 43.04 -3.81
CA TYR A 1165 -2.31 42.61 -2.43
C TYR A 1165 -2.92 41.24 -2.13
N ILE A 1166 -4.21 41.04 -2.44
CA ILE A 1166 -4.90 39.76 -2.21
C ILE A 1166 -4.21 38.64 -2.99
N LEU A 1167 -3.86 38.87 -4.26
CA LEU A 1167 -3.17 37.88 -5.07
C LEU A 1167 -1.80 37.50 -4.48
N LEU A 1168 -1.07 38.46 -3.90
CA LEU A 1168 0.24 38.25 -3.29
C LEU A 1168 0.16 37.51 -1.94
N THR A 1169 -0.73 37.95 -1.05
CA THR A 1169 -0.75 37.53 0.36
C THR A 1169 -1.74 36.41 0.67
N SER A 1170 -2.66 36.07 -0.25
CA SER A 1170 -3.70 35.04 -0.03
C SER A 1170 -3.17 33.70 0.47
N SER A 1171 -2.06 33.19 -0.09
CA SER A 1171 -1.43 31.94 0.41
C SER A 1171 -0.90 32.04 1.84
N MET A 1172 -0.40 33.20 2.23
CA MET A 1172 0.17 33.45 3.56
C MET A 1172 -0.95 33.62 4.59
N TRP A 1173 -2.01 34.35 4.22
CA TRP A 1173 -3.24 34.40 5.00
C TRP A 1173 -3.86 33.01 5.17
N PHE A 1174 -3.89 32.19 4.12
CA PHE A 1174 -4.35 30.81 4.20
C PHE A 1174 -3.50 29.96 5.18
N LEU A 1175 -2.17 30.11 5.15
CA LEU A 1175 -1.27 29.47 6.12
C LEU A 1175 -1.55 29.91 7.57
N VAL A 1176 -1.69 31.22 7.80
CA VAL A 1176 -1.99 31.80 9.11
C VAL A 1176 -3.33 31.30 9.66
N ILE A 1177 -4.40 31.40 8.87
CA ILE A 1177 -5.75 30.93 9.23
C ILE A 1177 -5.71 29.44 9.55
N THR A 1178 -5.04 28.65 8.71
CA THR A 1178 -4.90 27.22 8.92
C THR A 1178 -4.20 26.91 10.25
N TRP A 1179 -3.07 27.55 10.55
CA TRP A 1179 -2.30 27.29 11.77
C TRP A 1179 -3.03 27.72 13.04
N LEU A 1180 -3.86 28.76 12.98
CA LEU A 1180 -4.66 29.23 14.12
C LEU A 1180 -5.92 28.37 14.33
N PHE A 1181 -6.62 28.00 13.25
CA PHE A 1181 -7.99 27.49 13.35
C PHE A 1181 -8.15 26.00 13.05
N ALA A 1182 -7.19 25.32 12.41
CA ALA A 1182 -7.34 23.89 12.07
C ALA A 1182 -7.65 22.99 13.30
N PRO A 1183 -7.01 23.16 14.48
CA PRO A 1183 -7.36 22.37 15.66
C PRO A 1183 -8.80 22.50 16.12
N PHE A 1184 -9.47 23.61 15.76
CA PHE A 1184 -10.85 23.89 16.15
C PHE A 1184 -11.84 23.56 15.03
N LEU A 1185 -11.45 23.73 13.76
CA LEU A 1185 -12.25 23.31 12.60
C LEU A 1185 -12.49 21.81 12.59
N PHE A 1186 -11.48 21.02 12.95
CA PHE A 1186 -11.59 19.56 13.04
C PHE A 1186 -12.03 19.05 14.41
N ASN A 1187 -12.36 19.96 15.34
CA ASN A 1187 -12.87 19.64 16.67
C ASN A 1187 -13.77 20.79 17.18
N PRO A 1188 -14.95 20.98 16.57
CA PRO A 1188 -15.80 22.15 16.81
C PRO A 1188 -16.31 22.24 18.26
N SER A 1189 -16.57 21.09 18.91
CA SER A 1189 -16.98 21.03 20.32
C SER A 1189 -15.87 21.40 21.32
N GLY A 1190 -14.64 21.69 20.86
CA GLY A 1190 -13.56 22.12 21.75
C GLY A 1190 -13.82 23.45 22.47
N PHE A 1191 -14.78 24.25 22.01
CA PHE A 1191 -15.20 25.51 22.63
C PHE A 1191 -16.43 25.39 23.54
N GLU A 1192 -17.03 24.21 23.67
CA GLU A 1192 -18.18 24.02 24.56
C GLU A 1192 -17.73 24.11 26.02
N TRP A 1193 -18.08 25.22 26.69
CA TRP A 1193 -17.70 25.48 28.09
C TRP A 1193 -18.34 24.49 29.10
N GLN A 1194 -19.39 23.78 28.69
CA GLN A 1194 -20.05 22.76 29.51
C GLN A 1194 -19.23 21.45 29.59
N LYS A 1195 -18.22 21.28 28.72
CA LYS A 1195 -17.26 20.16 28.69
C LYS A 1195 -15.90 20.60 29.21
#